data_AF-A0A2S6TXT7-F1
#
_entry.id   AF-A0A2S6TXT7-F1
#
_cell.length_a   1.000
_cell.length_b   1.000
_cell.length_c   1.000
_cell.angle_alpha   90.00
_cell.angle_beta   90.00
_cell.angle_gamma   90.00
#
_symmetry.space_group_name_H-M   'P 1'
#
loop_
_entity.id
_entity.type
_entity.pdbx_description
1 polymer ?
#
loop_
_entity_poly.entity_id
_entity_poly.type
_entity_poly.pdbx_seq_one_letter_code
_entity_poly.pdbx_strand_id
1 'polypeptide(L)'
;MRIVAWSICLALGFLLISPPLLAQEKVGVRGGGHSKFGRIVFDWPKAVGYKAEISGRNLIVRFDRQLEIDFETVIGALDDYVSAAQLSPDNRTVLIRLKGDYSLRTFKNENSIVLDVLRENNSLVIGGNAVTVSALRVRKGQHKNYDRLVFDWASPVEYELLREGSEVTLSFSRPALIDIARLKVGLGEGFSNPSAKLDGRRLIFKIGIRANLRIRHFRAGTKVVLDVFRRQIASRAQSATPPIKAAPVVAVTEKKNFPEVPKIPSKRPVNLVSKPFSTDAAQKPKTSEERLVSAVKPKQKTLSPSKLISNSQQSKKGSRETNEGAKETSPNIAPHNKPKVTEADSGAQAEGEELEPVTLVFAWPEVVTLAVFKRNEYIWMLFDKRTPIKTSELLQESDTLIERLDQVPGGQGTILRAKPKYSDINVSEIQLKDYDWHIKFSKSPMRPSAQIEFGVNQTEAQGAQLLMPLEGVRAELINFRDPNVGDSLQVITFDRPGLGMEGERAYPEFQILASAQGVAVNPFDPDLVLNKTEGAIEFGSPKGLYVSNISPVPSKLAVLSRDKVYFGPVGSQILEPIKWQRGGIDRLFEVRRKLFDEIIKQSPKRRAKSRIELARYNFAHGFAQEALSILQVVEAADMKASETTEFIALKGAALVLAERAKEAQKFLNDPRLDGYQDISVWRGAADFLEGDPASATTNFDAGDPSLQHYPASLKANLLLKRLTTALDTSKIEIAQKWREALSEEIKNFGPIYQARLNYVLGRLYREELDLENAVSTYQNVLESGDVWSTVRAEYELIDLNFQQETIKVAEAITRLERLRFAWRGDAFERKVLNRLADLYMAKGEYRNGLNALKVIVGNFPKHSASKKAAQKMKDIFRKLYIDGEADNISPLRALALYDEFRVLTPAGPKGNLMIQKLAERLIKVDLLDKASDVLSHQIKFRIKGEERAAVGTKLALIRLIARDPQGALTALRDSFFPNLPLNIEDDRRRIRAKAEFELGKTEDAIALLAGDTSREADQLRSAIYFRERNWGEAVKVYQRLVGDPPDKGKTINEDLGRTALLWAVALRLNRDEDGLRQLYELYGPGMRGSPVAATFDYIAQPEDGGGFDPGSIQQRISDVDQFQAFMKNYRERLLNSSVGKAKGSAPAQTSSGDASTSTSG
;
A
#
# COMPACT_ATOMS: atom_id res chain seq x y z
N MET A 1 41.33 9.53 -100.07
CA MET A 1 40.14 9.62 -100.95
C MET A 1 39.33 8.35 -100.77
N ARG A 2 38.05 8.48 -100.37
CA ARG A 2 37.01 7.43 -100.30
C ARG A 2 37.22 6.31 -99.26
N ILE A 3 36.24 5.83 -98.49
CA ILE A 3 34.91 6.25 -98.02
C ILE A 3 34.50 5.16 -97.00
N VAL A 4 33.92 5.59 -95.87
CA VAL A 4 32.94 4.88 -95.01
C VAL A 4 33.31 3.50 -94.46
N ALA A 5 33.56 3.49 -93.15
CA ALA A 5 33.09 2.52 -92.14
C ALA A 5 34.13 2.66 -91.01
N TRP A 6 33.87 3.44 -89.96
CA TRP A 6 33.03 3.00 -88.85
C TRP A 6 32.42 4.23 -88.16
N SER A 7 31.22 4.62 -88.59
CA SER A 7 30.45 5.72 -87.98
C SER A 7 28.98 5.33 -87.73
N ILE A 8 28.72 4.05 -87.42
CA ILE A 8 27.38 3.56 -87.04
C ILE A 8 27.49 2.63 -85.82
N CYS A 9 28.06 3.14 -84.73
CA CYS A 9 27.88 2.61 -83.38
C CYS A 9 27.83 3.73 -82.31
N LEU A 10 27.52 4.97 -82.73
CA LEU A 10 27.53 6.17 -81.87
C LEU A 10 26.13 6.82 -81.76
N ALA A 11 25.05 6.03 -81.86
CA ALA A 11 23.67 6.53 -81.79
C ALA A 11 22.67 5.64 -81.03
N LEU A 12 23.11 4.70 -80.19
CA LEU A 12 22.18 3.87 -79.37
C LEU A 12 22.75 3.44 -78.00
N GLY A 13 23.74 4.17 -77.48
CA GLY A 13 24.41 3.84 -76.20
C GLY A 13 24.24 4.86 -75.08
N PHE A 14 23.60 6.01 -75.31
CA PHE A 14 23.47 7.08 -74.31
C PHE A 14 22.14 7.82 -74.48
N LEU A 15 21.05 7.25 -73.98
CA LEU A 15 19.95 8.01 -73.35
C LEU A 15 19.04 7.03 -72.59
N LEU A 16 18.68 7.42 -71.36
CA LEU A 16 17.70 6.80 -70.44
C LEU A 16 18.19 5.61 -69.59
N ILE A 17 19.23 5.82 -68.78
CA ILE A 17 19.16 5.30 -67.39
C ILE A 17 18.29 6.31 -66.63
N SER A 18 16.97 6.12 -66.64
CA SER A 18 16.15 6.76 -65.61
C SER A 18 16.56 6.14 -64.27
N PRO A 19 17.00 6.93 -63.27
CA PRO A 19 17.17 6.40 -61.93
C PRO A 19 15.83 5.77 -61.51
N PRO A 20 15.83 4.66 -60.74
CA PRO A 20 14.60 4.08 -60.24
C PRO A 20 13.82 5.19 -59.55
N LEU A 21 12.59 5.45 -60.00
CA LEU A 21 11.66 6.26 -59.23
C LEU A 21 11.55 5.57 -57.86
N LEU A 22 12.22 6.13 -56.86
CA LEU A 22 12.04 5.72 -55.47
C LEU A 22 10.57 5.98 -55.17
N ALA A 23 9.78 4.92 -55.11
CA ALA A 23 8.37 5.01 -54.77
C ALA A 23 8.23 5.85 -53.50
N GLN A 24 7.34 6.84 -53.55
CA GLN A 24 7.06 7.73 -52.44
C GLN A 24 6.49 6.88 -51.29
N GLU A 25 7.18 6.85 -50.15
CA GLU A 25 6.76 6.02 -49.03
C GLU A 25 5.70 6.76 -48.21
N LYS A 26 4.58 6.11 -47.90
CA LYS A 26 3.56 6.71 -47.02
C LYS A 26 4.11 6.74 -45.60
N VAL A 27 4.38 7.93 -45.08
CA VAL A 27 4.98 8.15 -43.76
C VAL A 27 3.90 8.62 -42.81
N GLY A 28 3.70 7.88 -41.72
CA GLY A 28 2.79 8.31 -40.66
C GLY A 28 3.36 9.54 -39.98
N VAL A 29 2.56 10.60 -39.83
CA VAL A 29 2.95 11.75 -39.01
C VAL A 29 1.92 12.03 -37.94
N ARG A 30 2.43 12.16 -36.73
CA ARG A 30 1.62 12.39 -35.53
C ARG A 30 2.22 13.49 -34.67
N GLY A 31 1.32 14.30 -34.12
CA GLY A 31 1.64 15.50 -33.35
C GLY A 31 0.98 15.47 -31.98
N GLY A 32 1.69 15.92 -30.96
CA GLY A 32 1.14 16.05 -29.61
C GLY A 32 1.66 17.27 -28.87
N GLY A 33 0.75 18.16 -28.50
CA GLY A 33 1.07 19.28 -27.60
C GLY A 33 1.28 18.79 -26.17
N HIS A 34 2.49 18.95 -25.64
CA HIS A 34 2.78 18.73 -24.22
C HIS A 34 3.04 20.07 -23.52
N SER A 35 3.00 20.08 -22.18
CA SER A 35 3.15 21.31 -21.40
C SER A 35 4.51 22.01 -21.55
N LYS A 36 5.50 21.41 -22.22
CA LYS A 36 6.87 21.93 -22.38
C LYS A 36 7.41 21.94 -23.82
N PHE A 37 6.86 21.13 -24.70
CA PHE A 37 7.28 21.01 -26.11
C PHE A 37 6.13 20.49 -26.96
N GLY A 38 6.12 20.84 -28.23
CA GLY A 38 5.31 20.16 -29.24
C GLY A 38 6.13 19.03 -29.83
N ARG A 39 5.60 17.80 -29.84
CA ARG A 39 6.27 16.65 -30.45
C ARG A 39 5.67 16.36 -31.81
N ILE A 40 6.54 16.18 -32.81
CA ILE A 40 6.20 15.70 -34.14
C ILE A 40 6.98 14.40 -34.34
N VAL A 41 6.28 13.32 -34.70
CA VAL A 41 6.91 12.03 -34.99
C VAL A 41 6.59 11.64 -36.42
N PHE A 42 7.63 11.34 -37.20
CA PHE A 42 7.56 10.75 -38.53
C PHE A 42 7.85 9.26 -38.43
N ASP A 43 6.82 8.44 -38.53
CA ASP A 43 6.89 6.97 -38.44
C ASP A 43 7.13 6.41 -39.85
N TRP A 44 8.37 5.99 -40.15
CA TRP A 44 8.71 5.43 -41.46
C TRP A 44 8.52 3.90 -41.49
N PRO A 45 8.19 3.31 -42.65
CA PRO A 45 8.13 1.84 -42.80
C PRO A 45 9.49 1.15 -42.59
N LYS A 46 10.59 1.87 -42.87
CA LYS A 46 11.99 1.43 -42.65
C LYS A 46 12.81 2.61 -42.15
N ALA A 47 13.89 2.36 -41.41
CA ALA A 47 14.79 3.40 -40.94
C ALA A 47 15.27 4.32 -42.08
N VAL A 48 15.18 5.64 -41.85
CA VAL A 48 15.57 6.67 -42.82
C VAL A 48 16.64 7.60 -42.22
N GLY A 49 17.55 8.11 -43.06
CA GLY A 49 18.38 9.24 -42.67
C GLY A 49 17.60 10.56 -42.79
N TYR A 50 17.90 11.50 -41.90
CA TYR A 50 17.27 12.82 -41.90
C TYR A 50 18.25 13.88 -41.40
N LYS A 51 18.01 15.12 -41.83
CA LYS A 51 18.54 16.33 -41.21
C LYS A 51 17.38 17.22 -40.86
N ALA A 52 17.41 17.80 -39.66
CA ALA A 52 16.38 18.71 -39.21
C ALA A 52 17.02 19.91 -38.52
N GLU A 53 16.58 21.11 -38.89
CA GLU A 53 17.06 22.36 -38.34
C GLU A 53 15.94 23.40 -38.29
N ILE A 54 16.08 24.38 -37.40
CA ILE A 54 15.21 25.55 -37.38
C ILE A 54 16.00 26.71 -38.02
N SER A 55 15.45 27.28 -39.08
CA SER A 55 15.95 28.48 -39.74
C SER A 55 14.89 29.57 -39.65
N GLY A 56 15.13 30.57 -38.80
CA GLY A 56 14.11 31.56 -38.43
C GLY A 56 12.90 30.89 -37.75
N ARG A 57 11.70 31.10 -38.30
CA ARG A 57 10.46 30.46 -37.82
C ARG A 57 10.05 29.21 -38.61
N ASN A 58 10.98 28.62 -39.35
CA ASN A 58 10.71 27.43 -40.13
C ASN A 58 11.54 26.26 -39.60
N LEU A 59 10.87 25.19 -39.19
CA LEU A 59 11.48 23.88 -38.98
C LEU A 59 11.56 23.18 -40.34
N ILE A 60 12.79 22.97 -40.82
CA ILE A 60 13.09 22.32 -42.08
C ILE A 60 13.58 20.91 -41.78
N VAL A 61 12.90 19.91 -42.32
CA VAL A 61 13.23 18.49 -42.11
C VAL A 61 13.44 17.83 -43.46
N ARG A 62 14.68 17.49 -43.80
CA ARG A 62 15.03 16.82 -45.05
C ARG A 62 15.30 15.35 -44.80
N PHE A 63 14.60 14.48 -45.52
CA PHE A 63 14.77 13.03 -45.48
C PHE A 63 15.54 12.53 -46.71
N ASP A 64 16.25 11.42 -46.54
CA ASP A 64 17.04 10.83 -47.63
C ASP A 64 16.16 10.14 -48.70
N ARG A 65 14.90 9.83 -48.37
CA ARG A 65 13.89 9.19 -49.24
C ARG A 65 12.65 10.08 -49.41
N GLN A 66 11.92 9.87 -50.50
CA GLN A 66 10.67 10.58 -50.76
C GLN A 66 9.55 10.08 -49.84
N LEU A 67 8.72 10.99 -49.33
CA LEU A 67 7.60 10.70 -48.43
C LEU A 67 6.29 11.25 -48.95
N GLU A 68 5.20 10.53 -48.74
CA GLU A 68 3.82 10.97 -48.91
C GLU A 68 3.20 11.11 -47.52
N ILE A 69 2.57 12.26 -47.24
CA ILE A 69 2.20 12.63 -45.89
C ILE A 69 0.99 13.58 -45.87
N ASP A 70 0.16 13.45 -44.85
CA ASP A 70 -0.94 14.37 -44.56
C ASP A 70 -0.66 15.08 -43.22
N PHE A 71 -0.69 16.41 -43.24
CA PHE A 71 -0.38 17.25 -42.08
C PHE A 71 -1.61 17.74 -41.33
N GLU A 72 -2.83 17.49 -41.84
CA GLU A 72 -4.05 18.14 -41.33
C GLU A 72 -4.28 17.85 -39.83
N THR A 73 -4.09 16.60 -39.43
CA THR A 73 -4.24 16.15 -38.04
C THR A 73 -3.13 16.65 -37.10
N VAL A 74 -1.91 16.82 -37.60
CA VAL A 74 -0.75 17.23 -36.79
C VAL A 74 -0.72 18.73 -36.53
N ILE A 75 -1.15 19.54 -37.50
CA ILE A 75 -1.27 20.99 -37.30
C ILE A 75 -2.32 21.29 -36.22
N GLY A 76 -3.47 20.61 -36.25
CA GLY A 76 -4.53 20.78 -35.24
C GLY A 76 -4.10 20.39 -33.82
N ALA A 77 -3.37 19.28 -33.66
CA ALA A 77 -2.89 18.82 -32.36
C ALA A 77 -1.72 19.64 -31.78
N LEU A 78 -1.10 20.49 -32.61
CA LEU A 78 0.06 21.32 -32.26
C LEU A 78 -0.22 22.81 -32.48
N ASP A 79 -1.47 23.26 -32.42
CA ASP A 79 -1.85 24.65 -32.72
C ASP A 79 -1.12 25.68 -31.83
N ASP A 80 -0.67 25.30 -30.64
CA ASP A 80 0.16 26.14 -29.77
C ASP A 80 1.61 26.37 -30.27
N TYR A 81 2.07 25.57 -31.24
CA TYR A 81 3.48 25.48 -31.67
C TYR A 81 3.65 25.70 -33.18
N VAL A 82 2.74 25.17 -34.00
CA VAL A 82 2.85 25.13 -35.47
C VAL A 82 1.67 25.87 -36.08
N SER A 83 1.91 26.69 -37.12
CA SER A 83 0.85 27.38 -37.86
C SER A 83 0.52 26.73 -39.19
N ALA A 84 1.47 26.06 -39.82
CA ALA A 84 1.29 25.36 -41.09
C ALA A 84 2.42 24.35 -41.30
N ALA A 85 2.18 23.33 -42.11
CA ALA A 85 3.21 22.40 -42.59
C ALA A 85 2.97 22.09 -44.06
N GLN A 86 4.04 22.02 -44.85
CA GLN A 86 3.99 21.75 -46.28
C GLN A 86 5.14 20.83 -46.68
N LEU A 87 4.89 19.96 -47.65
CA LEU A 87 5.91 19.13 -48.27
C LEU A 87 6.47 19.86 -49.51
N SER A 88 7.79 19.87 -49.68
CA SER A 88 8.44 20.45 -50.85
C SER A 88 8.12 19.65 -52.13
N PRO A 89 8.22 20.27 -53.32
CA PRO A 89 7.95 19.58 -54.59
C PRO A 89 8.83 18.36 -54.88
N ASP A 90 10.01 18.26 -54.25
CA ASP A 90 10.88 17.09 -54.37
C ASP A 90 10.42 15.89 -53.51
N ASN A 91 9.34 16.06 -52.73
CA ASN A 91 8.76 15.13 -51.77
C ASN A 91 9.76 14.61 -50.74
N ARG A 92 10.86 15.33 -50.45
CA ARG A 92 11.89 14.91 -49.47
C ARG A 92 12.04 15.87 -48.30
N THR A 93 11.54 17.09 -48.42
CA THR A 93 11.73 18.13 -47.40
C THR A 93 10.39 18.58 -46.85
N VAL A 94 10.22 18.51 -45.55
CA VAL A 94 9.06 19.01 -44.84
C VAL A 94 9.39 20.36 -44.24
N LEU A 95 8.58 21.36 -44.59
CA LEU A 95 8.68 22.72 -44.09
C LEU A 95 7.53 22.98 -43.12
N ILE A 96 7.85 23.15 -41.84
CA ILE A 96 6.87 23.42 -40.77
C ILE A 96 7.06 24.85 -40.27
N ARG A 97 6.03 25.68 -40.39
CA ARG A 97 6.03 27.07 -39.93
C ARG A 97 5.65 27.12 -38.44
N LEU A 98 6.53 27.69 -37.64
CA LEU A 98 6.41 27.78 -36.18
C LEU A 98 5.76 29.11 -35.77
N LYS A 99 4.93 29.07 -34.70
CA LYS A 99 4.24 30.26 -34.16
C LYS A 99 5.13 31.14 -33.27
N GLY A 100 6.30 30.66 -32.86
CA GLY A 100 7.23 31.38 -32.00
C GLY A 100 8.67 30.91 -32.18
N ASP A 101 9.56 31.49 -31.39
CA ASP A 101 10.97 31.13 -31.39
C ASP A 101 11.17 29.92 -30.49
N TYR A 102 11.66 28.83 -31.09
CA TYR A 102 11.70 27.51 -30.49
C TYR A 102 13.05 26.84 -30.73
N SER A 103 13.45 25.97 -29.81
CA SER A 103 14.63 25.11 -29.99
C SER A 103 14.21 23.71 -30.44
N LEU A 104 15.05 23.07 -31.25
CA LEU A 104 14.78 21.76 -31.81
C LEU A 104 15.62 20.69 -31.11
N ARG A 105 14.97 19.65 -30.60
CA ARG A 105 15.64 18.40 -30.22
C ARG A 105 15.13 17.28 -31.10
N THR A 106 16.04 16.49 -31.64
CA THR A 106 15.67 15.37 -32.53
C THR A 106 16.38 14.10 -32.13
N PHE A 107 15.70 12.97 -32.32
CA PHE A 107 16.29 11.65 -32.12
C PHE A 107 15.52 10.60 -32.94
N LYS A 108 16.18 9.48 -33.22
CA LYS A 108 15.55 8.32 -33.86
C LYS A 108 15.06 7.35 -32.80
N ASN A 109 13.89 6.76 -33.03
CA ASN A 109 13.38 5.65 -32.25
C ASN A 109 12.91 4.56 -33.22
N GLU A 110 13.74 3.53 -33.40
CA GLU A 110 13.56 2.50 -34.44
C GLU A 110 13.43 3.13 -35.84
N ASN A 111 12.31 2.91 -36.53
CA ASN A 111 12.03 3.51 -37.83
C ASN A 111 11.39 4.90 -37.74
N SER A 112 11.24 5.46 -36.53
CA SER A 112 10.56 6.72 -36.29
C SER A 112 11.54 7.86 -36.05
N ILE A 113 11.28 9.03 -36.61
CA ILE A 113 12.05 10.25 -36.40
C ILE A 113 11.23 11.18 -35.51
N VAL A 114 11.73 11.43 -34.31
CA VAL A 114 11.06 12.28 -33.33
C VAL A 114 11.70 13.67 -33.32
N LEU A 115 10.87 14.70 -33.48
CA LEU A 115 11.22 16.12 -33.42
C LEU A 115 10.45 16.78 -32.28
N ASP A 116 11.16 17.22 -31.24
CA ASP A 116 10.60 18.01 -30.15
C ASP A 116 10.88 19.50 -30.41
N VAL A 117 9.83 20.27 -30.63
CA VAL A 117 9.84 21.73 -30.73
C VAL A 117 9.64 22.29 -29.31
N LEU A 118 10.74 22.68 -28.69
CA LEU A 118 10.81 23.12 -27.30
C LEU A 118 10.60 24.63 -27.24
N ARG A 119 9.74 25.09 -26.33
CA ARG A 119 9.65 26.53 -26.01
C ARG A 119 11.02 27.01 -25.57
N GLU A 120 11.58 28.03 -26.22
CA GLU A 120 12.84 28.60 -25.74
C GLU A 120 12.66 29.03 -24.28
N ASN A 121 13.45 28.41 -23.41
CA ASN A 121 13.61 28.89 -22.06
C ASN A 121 14.52 30.12 -22.16
N ASN A 122 14.03 31.29 -21.77
CA ASN A 122 14.91 32.45 -21.59
C ASN A 122 16.05 32.05 -20.65
N SER A 123 17.24 31.97 -21.22
CA SER A 123 18.47 31.74 -20.48
C SER A 123 18.83 33.04 -19.79
N LEU A 124 18.64 33.11 -18.47
CA LEU A 124 19.23 34.20 -17.68
C LEU A 124 20.64 33.77 -17.27
N VAL A 125 21.62 34.55 -17.69
CA VAL A 125 23.01 34.40 -17.23
C VAL A 125 23.07 34.95 -15.80
N ILE A 126 23.33 34.08 -14.83
CA ILE A 126 23.56 34.48 -13.43
C ILE A 126 24.99 34.11 -13.08
N GLY A 127 25.83 35.11 -12.84
CA GLY A 127 27.21 34.92 -12.42
C GLY A 127 28.10 34.21 -13.46
N GLY A 128 27.95 34.54 -14.75
CA GLY A 128 28.86 34.06 -15.80
C GLY A 128 28.61 32.63 -16.31
N ASN A 129 27.65 31.89 -15.75
CA ASN A 129 27.21 30.59 -16.27
C ASN A 129 25.76 30.66 -16.76
N ALA A 130 25.49 30.11 -17.96
CA ALA A 130 24.15 29.97 -18.49
C ALA A 130 23.38 28.90 -17.71
N VAL A 131 22.38 29.30 -16.93
CA VAL A 131 21.46 28.38 -16.24
C VAL A 131 20.13 28.41 -16.98
N THR A 132 19.70 27.26 -17.49
CA THR A 132 18.37 27.12 -18.11
C THR A 132 17.31 27.12 -17.01
N VAL A 133 16.54 28.20 -16.91
CA VAL A 133 15.49 28.37 -15.89
C VAL A 133 14.11 28.15 -16.54
N SER A 134 13.34 27.17 -16.06
CA SER A 134 12.00 26.88 -16.60
C SER A 134 10.94 27.86 -16.09
N ALA A 135 9.95 28.21 -16.92
CA ALA A 135 8.76 28.92 -16.44
C ALA A 135 7.92 28.01 -15.53
N LEU A 136 7.52 28.52 -14.36
CA LEU A 136 6.70 27.83 -13.37
C LEU A 136 5.28 28.41 -13.39
N ARG A 137 4.32 27.58 -13.76
CA ARG A 137 2.90 27.93 -13.71
C ARG A 137 2.44 27.96 -12.26
N VAL A 138 1.79 29.06 -11.87
CA VAL A 138 1.12 29.20 -10.58
C VAL A 138 -0.39 29.30 -10.83
N ARG A 139 -1.15 28.31 -10.36
CA ARG A 139 -2.61 28.30 -10.42
C ARG A 139 -3.19 28.91 -9.16
N LYS A 140 -4.37 29.49 -9.28
CA LYS A 140 -5.14 30.10 -8.20
C LYS A 140 -6.51 29.44 -8.10
N GLY A 141 -6.98 29.22 -6.88
CA GLY A 141 -8.30 28.64 -6.60
C GLY A 141 -8.97 29.41 -5.46
N GLN A 142 -10.26 29.68 -5.60
CA GLN A 142 -11.08 30.28 -4.55
C GLN A 142 -12.05 29.21 -4.04
N HIS A 143 -11.95 28.86 -2.76
CA HIS A 143 -12.85 27.91 -2.12
C HIS A 143 -13.70 28.62 -1.06
N LYS A 144 -14.78 27.96 -0.61
CA LYS A 144 -15.73 28.52 0.37
C LYS A 144 -15.06 29.10 1.62
N ASN A 145 -14.01 28.45 2.12
CA ASN A 145 -13.35 28.79 3.39
C ASN A 145 -11.89 29.26 3.27
N TYR A 146 -11.27 29.20 2.08
CA TYR A 146 -9.87 29.55 1.86
C TYR A 146 -9.57 29.91 0.40
N ASP A 147 -8.52 30.68 0.18
CA ASP A 147 -7.93 30.91 -1.14
C ASP A 147 -6.67 30.05 -1.29
N ARG A 148 -6.37 29.60 -2.51
CA ARG A 148 -5.31 28.65 -2.82
C ARG A 148 -4.39 29.16 -3.93
N LEU A 149 -3.09 28.95 -3.75
CA LEU A 149 -2.08 29.00 -4.80
C LEU A 149 -1.45 27.63 -4.99
N VAL A 150 -1.23 27.22 -6.25
CA VAL A 150 -0.60 25.94 -6.59
C VAL A 150 0.54 26.17 -7.57
N PHE A 151 1.75 25.83 -7.15
CA PHE A 151 2.96 25.87 -7.96
C PHE A 151 3.14 24.52 -8.66
N ASP A 152 3.01 24.50 -9.98
CA ASP A 152 3.06 23.27 -10.78
C ASP A 152 4.48 22.95 -11.25
N TRP A 153 5.24 22.21 -10.44
CA TRP A 153 6.56 21.76 -10.84
C TRP A 153 6.48 20.52 -11.74
N ALA A 154 7.47 20.36 -12.61
CA ALA A 154 7.57 19.22 -13.50
C ALA A 154 8.15 17.95 -12.84
N SER A 155 8.72 18.11 -11.65
CA SER A 155 9.25 17.03 -10.81
C SER A 155 9.12 17.48 -9.36
N PRO A 156 9.13 16.57 -8.38
CA PRO A 156 9.11 16.94 -6.97
C PRO A 156 10.24 17.94 -6.65
N VAL A 157 9.92 18.97 -5.87
CA VAL A 157 10.85 20.02 -5.46
C VAL A 157 10.85 20.11 -3.93
N GLU A 158 12.01 20.37 -3.36
CA GLU A 158 12.12 20.70 -1.94
C GLU A 158 11.84 22.19 -1.75
N TYR A 159 11.12 22.54 -0.70
CA TYR A 159 10.77 23.92 -0.41
C TYR A 159 10.73 24.20 1.09
N GLU A 160 11.06 25.43 1.45
CA GLU A 160 10.91 25.98 2.79
C GLU A 160 9.91 27.13 2.75
N LEU A 161 9.10 27.26 3.81
CA LEU A 161 8.20 28.39 4.00
C LEU A 161 8.58 29.14 5.27
N LEU A 162 8.83 30.43 5.12
CA LEU A 162 9.06 31.36 6.22
C LEU A 162 7.93 32.39 6.25
N ARG A 163 7.35 32.62 7.43
CA ARG A 163 6.31 33.63 7.63
C ARG A 163 6.83 34.71 8.56
N GLU A 164 6.91 35.94 8.06
CA GLU A 164 7.30 37.13 8.81
C GLU A 164 6.12 38.10 8.82
N GLY A 165 5.34 38.07 9.91
CA GLY A 165 4.11 38.86 10.04
C GLY A 165 3.06 38.53 8.98
N SER A 166 2.83 39.50 8.09
CA SER A 166 1.91 39.42 6.94
C SER A 166 2.58 39.01 5.63
N GLU A 167 3.88 38.72 5.62
CA GLU A 167 4.58 38.23 4.42
C GLU A 167 4.88 36.73 4.56
N VAL A 168 4.64 35.97 3.49
CA VAL A 168 5.02 34.56 3.34
C VAL A 168 6.08 34.46 2.25
N THR A 169 7.22 33.89 2.60
CA THR A 169 8.32 33.59 1.68
C THR A 169 8.42 32.08 1.46
N LEU A 170 8.26 31.64 0.22
CA LEU A 170 8.50 30.29 -0.26
C LEU A 170 9.85 30.22 -0.97
N SER A 171 10.77 29.44 -0.42
CA SER A 171 12.10 29.20 -1.00
C SER A 171 12.15 27.79 -1.60
N PHE A 172 12.19 27.69 -2.92
CA PHE A 172 12.28 26.41 -3.63
C PHE A 172 13.73 26.08 -3.97
N SER A 173 14.12 24.82 -3.81
CA SER A 173 15.48 24.34 -4.06
C SER A 173 15.90 24.33 -5.54
N ARG A 174 14.97 24.64 -6.45
CA ARG A 174 15.18 24.69 -7.90
C ARG A 174 14.87 26.09 -8.45
N PRO A 175 15.59 26.55 -9.49
CA PRO A 175 15.31 27.83 -10.11
C PRO A 175 14.11 27.70 -11.05
N ALA A 176 13.20 28.68 -11.01
CA ALA A 176 12.13 28.81 -11.99
C ALA A 176 11.67 30.27 -12.13
N LEU A 177 11.07 30.64 -13.26
CA LEU A 177 10.51 31.97 -13.51
C LEU A 177 8.98 31.95 -13.33
N ILE A 178 8.44 32.85 -12.52
CA ILE A 178 6.99 33.03 -12.37
C ILE A 178 6.58 34.35 -13.05
N ASP A 179 5.56 34.31 -13.89
CA ASP A 179 4.92 35.51 -14.43
C ASP A 179 4.07 36.19 -13.33
N ILE A 180 4.70 37.12 -12.61
CA ILE A 180 4.06 37.87 -11.52
C ILE A 180 2.96 38.81 -12.02
N ALA A 181 3.12 39.40 -13.20
CA ALA A 181 2.12 40.29 -13.76
C ALA A 181 0.80 39.55 -13.99
N ARG A 182 0.88 38.35 -14.58
CA ARG A 182 -0.28 37.47 -14.77
C ARG A 182 -0.84 36.92 -13.47
N LEU A 183 0.00 36.64 -12.48
CA LEU A 183 -0.45 36.15 -11.17
C LEU A 183 -1.23 37.21 -10.36
N LYS A 184 -0.85 38.49 -10.48
CA LYS A 184 -1.55 39.60 -9.81
C LYS A 184 -2.99 39.75 -10.29
N VAL A 185 -3.26 39.49 -11.57
CA VAL A 185 -4.61 39.59 -12.14
C VAL A 185 -5.50 38.53 -11.51
N GLY A 186 -6.50 38.96 -10.71
CA GLY A 186 -7.48 38.10 -10.04
C GLY A 186 -6.90 37.24 -8.92
N LEU A 187 -5.86 37.72 -8.23
CA LEU A 187 -5.37 37.14 -6.99
C LEU A 187 -6.48 37.23 -5.92
N GLY A 188 -6.77 36.12 -5.22
CA GLY A 188 -7.88 36.08 -4.24
C GLY A 188 -7.68 37.01 -3.04
N GLU A 189 -8.74 37.33 -2.32
CA GLU A 189 -8.73 38.31 -1.21
C GLU A 189 -7.74 37.97 -0.07
N GLY A 190 -7.40 36.69 0.09
CA GLY A 190 -6.42 36.22 1.09
C GLY A 190 -4.97 36.55 0.77
N PHE A 191 -4.65 37.00 -0.45
CA PHE A 191 -3.28 37.23 -0.92
C PHE A 191 -3.09 38.65 -1.48
N SER A 192 -1.89 39.20 -1.31
CA SER A 192 -1.50 40.51 -1.85
C SER A 192 -0.03 40.52 -2.27
N ASN A 193 0.38 41.48 -3.10
CA ASN A 193 1.79 41.77 -3.42
C ASN A 193 2.69 40.54 -3.72
N PRO A 194 2.33 39.65 -4.67
CA PRO A 194 3.21 38.55 -5.04
C PRO A 194 4.47 39.11 -5.72
N SER A 195 5.62 38.52 -5.42
CA SER A 195 6.89 38.75 -6.10
C SER A 195 7.69 37.46 -6.17
N ALA A 196 8.55 37.34 -7.18
CA ALA A 196 9.46 36.22 -7.34
C ALA A 196 10.84 36.76 -7.70
N LYS A 197 11.88 36.22 -7.07
CA LYS A 197 13.26 36.46 -7.45
C LYS A 197 14.02 35.14 -7.52
N LEU A 198 15.01 35.09 -8.40
CA LEU A 198 16.01 34.02 -8.38
C LEU A 198 17.14 34.42 -7.44
N ASP A 199 17.53 33.50 -6.55
CA ASP A 199 18.69 33.65 -5.68
C ASP A 199 19.63 32.46 -5.91
N GLY A 200 20.65 32.65 -6.75
CA GLY A 200 21.51 31.58 -7.26
C GLY A 200 20.71 30.51 -8.00
N ARG A 201 20.61 29.30 -7.42
CA ARG A 201 19.84 28.17 -7.97
C ARG A 201 18.48 27.95 -7.28
N ARG A 202 18.02 28.93 -6.49
CA ARG A 202 16.74 28.84 -5.76
C ARG A 202 15.75 29.86 -6.32
N LEU A 203 14.48 29.48 -6.36
CA LEU A 203 13.39 30.43 -6.57
C LEU A 203 12.88 30.88 -5.19
N ILE A 204 12.91 32.19 -4.95
CA ILE A 204 12.31 32.81 -3.76
C ILE A 204 11.03 33.52 -4.22
N PHE A 205 9.89 33.00 -3.81
CA PHE A 205 8.58 33.60 -4.03
C PHE A 205 8.07 34.24 -2.75
N LYS A 206 7.69 35.51 -2.78
CA LYS A 206 7.11 36.23 -1.65
C LYS A 206 5.68 36.62 -1.95
N ILE A 207 4.81 36.56 -0.94
CA ILE A 207 3.44 37.02 -1.06
C ILE A 207 2.93 37.57 0.27
N GLY A 208 2.22 38.69 0.20
CA GLY A 208 1.46 39.23 1.31
C GLY A 208 0.21 38.39 1.60
N ILE A 209 -0.11 38.23 2.87
CA ILE A 209 -1.35 37.63 3.37
C ILE A 209 -1.97 38.60 4.38
N ARG A 210 -3.31 38.64 4.49
CA ARG A 210 -3.94 39.46 5.54
C ARG A 210 -3.46 38.98 6.93
N ALA A 211 -3.14 39.93 7.81
CA ALA A 211 -2.66 39.63 9.16
C ALA A 211 -3.68 38.74 9.91
N ASN A 212 -3.18 37.78 10.71
CA ASN A 212 -3.98 36.83 11.51
C ASN A 212 -4.78 35.75 10.76
N LEU A 213 -4.58 35.55 9.45
CA LEU A 213 -5.12 34.39 8.74
C LEU A 213 -4.25 33.15 8.95
N ARG A 214 -4.91 31.98 9.11
CA ARG A 214 -4.25 30.66 9.11
C ARG A 214 -3.81 30.34 7.69
N ILE A 215 -2.58 29.86 7.56
CA ILE A 215 -2.06 29.33 6.29
C ILE A 215 -1.90 27.81 6.41
N ARG A 216 -2.01 27.11 5.28
CA ARG A 216 -1.64 25.70 5.13
C ARG A 216 -0.80 25.57 3.88
N HIS A 217 0.30 24.85 3.93
CA HIS A 217 1.07 24.52 2.75
C HIS A 217 1.45 23.04 2.75
N PHE A 218 1.52 22.43 1.58
CA PHE A 218 1.93 21.04 1.44
C PHE A 218 2.40 20.75 0.02
N ARG A 219 3.15 19.66 -0.14
CA ARG A 219 3.49 19.10 -1.45
C ARG A 219 2.45 18.04 -1.83
N ALA A 220 1.94 18.10 -3.05
CA ALA A 220 1.03 17.12 -3.63
C ALA A 220 1.63 16.60 -4.95
N GLY A 221 2.34 15.47 -4.89
CA GLY A 221 3.13 14.95 -6.01
C GLY A 221 4.21 15.95 -6.44
N THR A 222 4.12 16.44 -7.68
CA THR A 222 5.02 17.49 -8.21
C THR A 222 4.52 18.91 -7.94
N LYS A 223 3.42 19.09 -7.20
CA LYS A 223 2.83 20.40 -6.94
C LYS A 223 3.16 20.87 -5.53
N VAL A 224 3.31 22.17 -5.33
CA VAL A 224 3.35 22.78 -3.99
C VAL A 224 2.14 23.68 -3.85
N VAL A 225 1.40 23.54 -2.76
CA VAL A 225 0.14 24.24 -2.52
C VAL A 225 0.31 25.17 -1.33
N LEU A 226 -0.23 26.39 -1.42
CA LEU A 226 -0.35 27.36 -0.34
C LEU A 226 -1.82 27.81 -0.23
N ASP A 227 -2.48 27.46 0.86
CA ASP A 227 -3.84 27.85 1.20
C ASP A 227 -3.82 28.93 2.29
N VAL A 228 -4.69 29.95 2.15
CA VAL A 228 -4.95 30.99 3.14
C VAL A 228 -6.42 30.97 3.51
N PHE A 229 -6.73 30.66 4.76
CA PHE A 229 -8.12 30.53 5.22
C PHE A 229 -8.78 31.89 5.47
N ARG A 230 -10.03 32.06 5.03
CA ARG A 230 -10.82 33.30 5.13
C ARG A 230 -11.35 33.58 6.53
N ARG A 231 -11.30 32.59 7.43
CA ARG A 231 -11.73 32.74 8.83
C ARG A 231 -10.51 33.06 9.69
N GLN A 232 -10.57 34.18 10.39
CA GLN A 232 -9.53 34.64 11.30
C GLN A 232 -9.22 33.56 12.34
N ILE A 233 -7.98 33.53 12.81
CA ILE A 233 -7.70 32.98 14.13
C ILE A 233 -8.64 33.74 15.08
N ALA A 234 -9.67 33.08 15.62
CA ALA A 234 -10.10 33.46 16.95
C ALA A 234 -8.81 33.34 17.77
N SER A 235 -8.27 34.47 18.21
CA SER A 235 -7.26 34.47 19.26
C SER A 235 -7.90 33.73 20.42
N ARG A 236 -7.67 32.42 20.47
CA ARG A 236 -7.51 31.76 21.73
C ARG A 236 -6.09 32.13 22.14
N ALA A 237 -5.97 33.38 22.61
CA ALA A 237 -5.19 33.62 23.82
C ALA A 237 -5.43 32.42 24.74
N GLN A 238 -4.37 31.98 25.41
CA GLN A 238 -4.50 31.13 26.58
C GLN A 238 -5.85 31.35 27.25
N SER A 239 -6.73 30.35 27.18
CA SER A 239 -7.73 30.21 28.22
C SER A 239 -6.95 29.73 29.44
N ALA A 240 -6.26 30.68 30.08
CA ALA A 240 -6.46 30.81 31.49
C ALA A 240 -7.98 30.87 31.74
N THR A 241 -8.37 30.18 32.80
CA THR A 241 -9.62 30.23 33.55
C THR A 241 -10.46 31.50 33.32
N PRO A 242 -11.80 31.43 33.24
CA PRO A 242 -12.65 32.61 33.14
C PRO A 242 -12.37 33.60 34.29
N PRO A 243 -12.23 34.91 34.04
CA PRO A 243 -12.22 35.90 35.10
C PRO A 243 -13.66 36.08 35.61
N ILE A 244 -13.95 35.45 36.73
CA ILE A 244 -15.06 35.83 37.59
C ILE A 244 -14.65 37.13 38.28
N LYS A 245 -15.55 38.12 38.26
CA LYS A 245 -15.38 39.42 38.91
C LYS A 245 -14.81 39.29 40.33
N ALA A 246 -13.73 40.02 40.59
CA ALA A 246 -13.29 40.32 41.95
C ALA A 246 -14.24 41.35 42.58
N ALA A 247 -14.84 40.98 43.71
CA ALA A 247 -15.18 41.90 44.78
C ALA A 247 -13.99 41.96 45.76
N PRO A 248 -13.86 43.01 46.59
CA PRO A 248 -12.59 43.69 46.86
C PRO A 248 -11.69 43.01 47.90
N VAL A 249 -10.42 43.41 47.83
CA VAL A 249 -9.32 43.08 48.73
C VAL A 249 -9.62 43.50 50.17
N VAL A 250 -9.45 42.56 51.10
CA VAL A 250 -8.88 42.84 52.43
C VAL A 250 -7.73 41.87 52.62
N ALA A 251 -6.52 42.42 52.75
CA ALA A 251 -5.32 41.67 53.12
C ALA A 251 -5.42 41.20 54.58
N VAL A 252 -4.80 40.06 54.91
CA VAL A 252 -4.00 39.87 56.14
C VAL A 252 -3.30 38.50 56.10
N THR A 253 -2.03 38.59 56.48
CA THR A 253 -0.96 37.66 56.84
C THR A 253 -1.26 36.22 57.32
N GLU A 254 -0.21 35.41 57.16
CA GLU A 254 0.05 34.07 57.72
C GLU A 254 -0.46 33.85 59.17
N LYS A 255 -0.95 32.63 59.44
CA LYS A 255 -0.55 31.83 60.62
C LYS A 255 -0.98 30.37 60.52
N LYS A 256 -0.09 29.49 61.00
CA LYS A 256 -0.27 28.07 61.34
C LYS A 256 -1.45 27.85 62.29
N ASN A 257 -2.28 26.84 62.04
CA ASN A 257 -2.52 25.71 62.95
C ASN A 257 -3.50 24.68 62.36
N PHE A 258 -3.17 23.39 62.51
CA PHE A 258 -4.12 22.29 62.46
C PHE A 258 -5.11 22.42 63.64
N PRO A 259 -6.38 22.04 63.44
CA PRO A 259 -6.82 20.81 64.10
C PRO A 259 -7.76 19.93 63.25
N GLU A 260 -7.49 18.63 63.37
CA GLU A 260 -8.40 17.49 63.53
C GLU A 260 -9.57 17.21 62.56
N VAL A 261 -9.58 15.94 62.15
CA VAL A 261 -10.49 15.29 61.21
C VAL A 261 -11.78 14.83 61.92
N PRO A 262 -12.96 15.05 61.30
CA PRO A 262 -14.06 14.10 61.40
C PRO A 262 -14.13 13.21 60.14
N LYS A 263 -14.18 11.90 60.37
CA LYS A 263 -14.32 10.82 59.37
C LYS A 263 -15.68 10.85 58.65
N ILE A 264 -15.73 10.10 57.53
CA ILE A 264 -16.86 9.32 56.91
C ILE A 264 -17.17 9.78 55.46
N PRO A 265 -17.43 8.89 54.47
CA PRO A 265 -16.76 7.64 54.07
C PRO A 265 -16.38 7.62 52.56
N SER A 266 -15.37 6.82 52.21
CA SER A 266 -14.97 6.60 50.81
C SER A 266 -16.02 5.79 50.02
N LYS A 267 -16.63 6.37 48.99
CA LYS A 267 -17.20 5.61 47.87
C LYS A 267 -16.11 5.38 46.81
N ARG A 268 -15.76 4.10 46.60
CA ARG A 268 -14.93 3.62 45.49
C ARG A 268 -15.65 3.85 44.15
N PRO A 269 -14.91 4.16 43.06
CA PRO A 269 -15.46 4.14 41.72
C PRO A 269 -15.73 2.70 41.23
N VAL A 270 -16.83 2.57 40.51
CA VAL A 270 -17.41 1.33 39.99
C VAL A 270 -16.52 0.71 38.91
N ASN A 271 -16.06 -0.53 39.15
CA ASN A 271 -15.51 -1.41 38.14
C ASN A 271 -16.67 -2.14 37.44
N LEU A 272 -16.87 -1.89 36.15
CA LEU A 272 -17.70 -2.74 35.28
C LEU A 272 -16.83 -3.89 34.76
N VAL A 273 -16.83 -4.99 35.49
CA VAL A 273 -16.43 -6.31 34.99
C VAL A 273 -17.71 -7.09 34.72
N SER A 274 -17.94 -7.45 33.46
CA SER A 274 -18.94 -8.44 33.08
C SER A 274 -18.47 -9.83 33.51
N LYS A 275 -19.21 -10.47 34.43
CA LYS A 275 -19.15 -11.92 34.66
C LYS A 275 -20.11 -12.64 33.69
N PRO A 276 -19.78 -13.87 33.28
CA PRO A 276 -20.63 -14.68 32.42
C PRO A 276 -21.88 -15.17 33.16
N PHE A 277 -22.97 -15.32 32.40
CA PHE A 277 -24.19 -16.00 32.82
C PHE A 277 -23.87 -17.43 33.27
N SER A 278 -24.18 -17.73 34.53
CA SER A 278 -24.47 -19.08 35.00
C SER A 278 -25.96 -19.08 35.36
N THR A 279 -26.71 -19.99 34.77
CA THR A 279 -28.05 -20.35 35.21
C THR A 279 -27.95 -21.08 36.56
N ASP A 280 -28.91 -20.80 37.42
CA ASP A 280 -29.04 -21.33 38.77
C ASP A 280 -30.29 -22.21 38.89
N ALA A 281 -30.31 -22.99 39.96
CA ALA A 281 -31.43 -23.67 40.63
C ALA A 281 -31.65 -25.18 40.36
N ALA A 282 -31.35 -25.91 41.44
CA ALA A 282 -31.55 -27.30 41.79
C ALA A 282 -33.01 -27.79 41.90
N GLN A 283 -33.19 -29.12 41.81
CA GLN A 283 -33.81 -29.95 42.86
C GLN A 283 -33.51 -31.47 42.67
N LYS A 284 -33.22 -32.14 43.79
CA LYS A 284 -33.01 -33.59 44.05
C LYS A 284 -34.38 -34.33 44.20
N PRO A 285 -34.53 -35.67 44.46
CA PRO A 285 -33.55 -36.78 44.68
C PRO A 285 -33.96 -38.20 44.08
N LYS A 286 -33.18 -39.26 44.47
CA LYS A 286 -33.50 -40.73 44.58
C LYS A 286 -33.35 -41.60 43.32
N THR A 287 -32.82 -42.84 43.28
CA THR A 287 -32.15 -43.82 44.19
C THR A 287 -31.54 -44.92 43.27
N SER A 288 -30.57 -45.70 43.78
CA SER A 288 -30.29 -47.15 43.51
C SER A 288 -29.69 -47.56 42.15
N GLU A 289 -28.43 -48.03 42.15
CA GLU A 289 -28.00 -49.45 41.99
C GLU A 289 -28.04 -49.89 40.51
N GLU A 290 -26.94 -50.28 39.86
CA GLU A 290 -26.18 -51.51 40.09
C GLU A 290 -24.79 -51.47 39.39
N ARG A 291 -23.81 -52.14 40.01
CA ARG A 291 -22.84 -53.14 39.46
C ARG A 291 -22.50 -53.10 37.94
N LEU A 292 -21.28 -53.31 37.45
CA LEU A 292 -20.13 -54.14 37.86
C LEU A 292 -19.03 -53.99 36.76
N VAL A 293 -17.73 -54.03 37.16
CA VAL A 293 -16.48 -54.45 36.43
C VAL A 293 -16.24 -54.01 34.97
N SER A 294 -15.04 -53.77 34.43
CA SER A 294 -13.62 -53.89 34.78
C SER A 294 -12.88 -53.15 33.65
N ALA A 295 -11.98 -52.20 33.91
CA ALA A 295 -10.54 -52.39 34.15
C ALA A 295 -9.68 -52.66 32.90
N VAL A 296 -8.56 -51.90 32.86
CA VAL A 296 -7.26 -52.17 32.19
C VAL A 296 -7.02 -51.61 30.77
N LYS A 297 -6.46 -50.39 30.75
CA LYS A 297 -5.34 -49.92 29.89
C LYS A 297 -4.04 -50.66 30.28
N PRO A 298 -2.86 -50.46 29.62
CA PRO A 298 -2.48 -50.22 28.21
C PRO A 298 -1.17 -51.00 27.84
N LYS A 299 -0.46 -50.57 26.78
CA LYS A 299 0.98 -50.77 26.38
C LYS A 299 1.16 -51.70 25.16
N GLN A 300 2.09 -51.49 24.23
CA GLN A 300 3.22 -50.56 24.10
C GLN A 300 3.81 -50.62 22.67
N LYS A 301 4.43 -49.49 22.23
CA LYS A 301 5.75 -49.34 21.53
C LYS A 301 6.03 -50.23 20.31
N THR A 302 6.65 -49.80 19.20
CA THR A 302 7.83 -48.97 18.92
C THR A 302 8.08 -49.15 17.40
N LEU A 303 8.53 -48.24 16.54
CA LEU A 303 9.86 -47.62 16.41
C LEU A 303 9.83 -46.76 15.12
N SER A 304 10.66 -45.71 15.09
CA SER A 304 11.25 -45.09 13.89
C SER A 304 12.78 -45.16 14.06
N PRO A 305 13.62 -44.62 13.16
CA PRO A 305 13.80 -44.84 11.72
C PRO A 305 15.27 -45.30 11.42
N SER A 306 15.60 -45.77 10.20
CA SER A 306 16.96 -45.55 9.64
C SER A 306 17.07 -45.81 8.14
N LYS A 307 18.12 -45.21 7.58
CA LYS A 307 18.53 -44.96 6.20
C LYS A 307 19.55 -45.99 5.67
N LEU A 308 19.59 -46.08 4.34
CA LEU A 308 20.75 -46.05 3.43
C LEU A 308 21.45 -47.33 2.90
N ILE A 309 21.91 -47.14 1.64
CA ILE A 309 22.89 -47.87 0.79
C ILE A 309 22.22 -48.92 -0.14
N SER A 310 22.05 -48.73 -1.45
CA SER A 310 22.97 -48.39 -2.58
C SER A 310 23.89 -49.52 -3.03
N ASN A 311 23.57 -50.15 -4.18
CA ASN A 311 24.38 -50.22 -5.41
C ASN A 311 23.68 -51.22 -6.36
N SER A 312 23.30 -50.89 -7.59
CA SER A 312 24.04 -50.32 -8.73
C SER A 312 24.98 -51.32 -9.41
N GLN A 313 25.08 -51.13 -10.74
CA GLN A 313 26.08 -51.62 -11.71
C GLN A 313 25.61 -52.75 -12.65
N GLN A 314 25.94 -52.78 -13.94
CA GLN A 314 26.54 -51.85 -14.93
C GLN A 314 26.57 -52.64 -16.25
N SER A 315 26.69 -52.01 -17.43
CA SER A 315 27.92 -52.01 -18.26
C SER A 315 27.46 -52.06 -19.74
N LYS A 316 28.00 -51.41 -20.78
CA LYS A 316 29.21 -50.58 -21.10
C LYS A 316 28.90 -49.97 -22.50
N LYS A 317 29.13 -48.70 -22.85
CA LYS A 317 30.38 -47.98 -23.20
C LYS A 317 31.51 -48.77 -23.90
N GLY A 318 31.77 -48.43 -25.17
CA GLY A 318 33.06 -47.84 -25.57
C GLY A 318 33.78 -48.42 -26.80
N SER A 319 33.90 -47.61 -27.86
CA SER A 319 35.11 -47.32 -28.68
C SER A 319 34.71 -46.59 -29.99
N ARG A 320 35.44 -45.69 -30.66
CA ARG A 320 36.60 -44.80 -30.42
C ARG A 320 36.90 -44.11 -31.80
N GLU A 321 37.25 -42.81 -31.82
CA GLU A 321 38.08 -42.05 -32.82
C GLU A 321 37.71 -42.09 -34.34
N THR A 322 37.81 -41.08 -35.21
CA THR A 322 38.37 -39.71 -35.31
C THR A 322 37.88 -39.14 -36.67
N ASN A 323 37.41 -37.89 -36.76
CA ASN A 323 38.13 -36.75 -37.36
C ASN A 323 37.24 -35.50 -37.48
N GLU A 324 37.90 -34.35 -37.37
CA GLU A 324 37.39 -32.97 -37.25
C GLU A 324 36.66 -32.42 -38.48
N GLY A 325 35.83 -31.38 -38.29
CA GLY A 325 35.48 -30.45 -39.37
C GLY A 325 34.20 -29.63 -39.25
N ALA A 326 34.29 -28.50 -38.52
CA ALA A 326 33.73 -27.18 -38.84
C ALA A 326 32.20 -26.90 -38.98
N LYS A 327 31.77 -25.94 -38.13
CA LYS A 327 31.00 -24.71 -38.40
C LYS A 327 29.57 -24.76 -38.97
N GLU A 328 28.71 -24.11 -38.17
CA GLU A 328 27.58 -23.29 -38.59
C GLU A 328 27.87 -22.45 -39.85
N THR A 329 26.95 -22.46 -40.82
CA THR A 329 26.52 -21.29 -41.60
C THR A 329 25.28 -21.66 -42.46
N SER A 330 24.35 -20.72 -42.59
CA SER A 330 23.34 -20.64 -43.66
C SER A 330 23.98 -20.76 -45.06
N PRO A 331 23.24 -21.10 -46.13
CA PRO A 331 22.85 -20.00 -47.05
C PRO A 331 21.55 -20.21 -47.87
N ASN A 332 20.82 -19.10 -48.02
CA ASN A 332 20.42 -18.45 -49.28
C ASN A 332 20.12 -19.33 -50.52
N ILE A 333 18.88 -19.29 -51.01
CA ILE A 333 18.58 -19.33 -52.46
C ILE A 333 17.39 -18.41 -52.78
N ALA A 334 17.67 -17.31 -53.45
CA ALA A 334 16.97 -16.87 -54.66
C ALA A 334 18.02 -16.85 -55.80
N PRO A 335 17.72 -16.66 -57.10
CA PRO A 335 16.42 -16.49 -57.76
C PRO A 335 16.29 -17.22 -59.15
N HIS A 336 15.12 -17.02 -59.80
CA HIS A 336 14.81 -17.23 -61.24
C HIS A 336 14.70 -18.71 -61.68
N ASN A 337 13.87 -19.12 -62.64
CA ASN A 337 13.32 -18.45 -63.81
C ASN A 337 12.10 -19.26 -64.30
N LYS A 338 11.24 -18.60 -65.08
CA LYS A 338 10.07 -19.16 -65.78
C LYS A 338 10.34 -20.51 -66.47
N PRO A 339 9.40 -21.47 -66.44
CA PRO A 339 9.21 -22.38 -67.56
C PRO A 339 8.18 -21.77 -68.53
N LYS A 340 8.69 -21.55 -69.73
CA LYS A 340 7.99 -21.35 -70.99
C LYS A 340 7.07 -22.55 -71.22
N VAL A 341 5.77 -22.30 -71.39
CA VAL A 341 4.84 -23.29 -71.95
C VAL A 341 5.12 -23.36 -73.45
N THR A 342 5.49 -24.55 -73.91
CA THR A 342 5.59 -24.91 -75.32
C THR A 342 4.20 -25.30 -75.79
N GLU A 343 3.77 -24.71 -76.89
CA GLU A 343 2.60 -25.14 -77.67
C GLU A 343 2.75 -26.63 -78.04
N ALA A 344 1.73 -27.41 -77.69
CA ALA A 344 1.41 -28.65 -78.37
C ALA A 344 -0.08 -28.59 -78.69
N ASP A 345 -0.32 -28.38 -79.97
CA ASP A 345 -1.59 -28.40 -80.67
C ASP A 345 -2.36 -29.69 -80.38
N SER A 346 -3.60 -29.56 -79.90
CA SER A 346 -4.65 -30.54 -80.11
C SER A 346 -6.00 -29.83 -79.94
N GLY A 347 -6.55 -29.42 -81.07
CA GLY A 347 -7.94 -29.01 -81.15
C GLY A 347 -8.87 -30.13 -80.68
N ALA A 348 -9.74 -29.78 -79.74
CA ALA A 348 -11.07 -30.35 -79.60
C ALA A 348 -11.96 -29.23 -79.03
N GLN A 349 -12.75 -28.61 -79.91
CA GLN A 349 -13.91 -27.82 -79.51
C GLN A 349 -14.81 -28.73 -78.66
N ALA A 350 -14.93 -28.42 -77.37
CA ALA A 350 -16.12 -28.74 -76.62
C ALA A 350 -16.87 -27.41 -76.46
N GLU A 351 -17.91 -27.22 -77.27
CA GLU A 351 -18.97 -26.27 -76.98
C GLU A 351 -19.54 -26.62 -75.60
N GLY A 352 -19.11 -25.88 -74.56
CA GLY A 352 -19.79 -25.89 -73.28
C GLY A 352 -21.01 -25.01 -73.40
N GLU A 353 -22.20 -25.55 -73.17
CA GLU A 353 -23.44 -24.79 -73.03
C GLU A 353 -23.19 -23.57 -72.12
N GLU A 354 -23.44 -22.37 -72.64
CA GLU A 354 -23.42 -21.13 -71.87
C GLU A 354 -24.66 -21.15 -70.97
N LEU A 355 -24.50 -21.65 -69.74
CA LEU A 355 -25.59 -21.75 -68.79
C LEU A 355 -26.14 -20.35 -68.45
N GLU A 356 -27.39 -20.08 -68.80
CA GLU A 356 -28.04 -18.80 -68.49
C GLU A 356 -28.17 -18.61 -66.97
N PRO A 357 -27.94 -17.38 -66.45
CA PRO A 357 -28.06 -17.09 -65.02
C PRO A 357 -29.52 -17.13 -64.56
N VAL A 358 -29.78 -17.72 -63.41
CA VAL A 358 -31.13 -17.79 -62.80
C VAL A 358 -31.23 -16.84 -61.63
N THR A 359 -32.35 -16.11 -61.51
CA THR A 359 -32.62 -15.25 -60.34
C THR A 359 -33.78 -15.80 -59.52
N LEU A 360 -33.52 -16.11 -58.25
CA LEU A 360 -34.55 -16.46 -57.27
C LEU A 360 -35.04 -15.19 -56.55
N VAL A 361 -36.35 -15.06 -56.39
CA VAL A 361 -36.98 -13.92 -55.70
C VAL A 361 -37.63 -14.38 -54.40
N PHE A 362 -37.23 -13.78 -53.28
CA PHE A 362 -37.79 -14.05 -51.97
C PHE A 362 -38.54 -12.82 -51.47
N ALA A 363 -39.87 -12.89 -51.52
CA ALA A 363 -40.73 -11.80 -51.12
C ALA A 363 -41.01 -11.76 -49.61
N TRP A 364 -40.94 -10.57 -49.02
CA TRP A 364 -41.15 -10.37 -47.58
C TRP A 364 -42.12 -9.21 -47.29
N PRO A 365 -42.94 -9.30 -46.22
CA PRO A 365 -43.85 -8.22 -45.84
C PRO A 365 -43.15 -7.06 -45.10
N GLU A 366 -41.89 -7.24 -44.73
CA GLU A 366 -41.06 -6.28 -43.99
C GLU A 366 -39.59 -6.45 -44.40
N VAL A 367 -38.74 -5.46 -44.08
CA VAL A 367 -37.30 -5.57 -44.27
C VAL A 367 -36.74 -6.66 -43.36
N VAL A 368 -36.16 -7.69 -43.98
CA VAL A 368 -35.42 -8.77 -43.31
C VAL A 368 -33.94 -8.71 -43.69
N THR A 369 -33.10 -9.25 -42.83
CA THR A 369 -31.65 -9.38 -43.07
C THR A 369 -31.35 -10.74 -43.70
N LEU A 370 -30.33 -10.80 -44.57
CA LEU A 370 -29.92 -12.00 -45.30
C LEU A 370 -28.43 -12.31 -45.08
N ALA A 371 -28.06 -13.59 -45.07
CA ALA A 371 -26.71 -14.07 -45.33
C ALA A 371 -26.73 -15.19 -46.38
N VAL A 372 -25.78 -15.15 -47.32
CA VAL A 372 -25.61 -16.16 -48.37
C VAL A 372 -24.15 -16.57 -48.49
N PHE A 373 -23.86 -17.83 -48.20
CA PHE A 373 -22.50 -18.37 -48.19
C PHE A 373 -22.45 -19.79 -48.73
N LYS A 374 -21.26 -20.22 -49.13
CA LYS A 374 -21.04 -21.61 -49.58
C LYS A 374 -20.40 -22.42 -48.48
N ARG A 375 -20.90 -23.64 -48.27
CA ARG A 375 -20.29 -24.62 -47.38
C ARG A 375 -20.47 -26.01 -47.96
N ASN A 376 -19.37 -26.72 -48.18
CA ASN A 376 -19.35 -28.01 -48.87
C ASN A 376 -20.03 -27.88 -50.26
N GLU A 377 -20.95 -28.79 -50.58
CA GLU A 377 -21.70 -28.80 -51.85
C GLU A 377 -22.95 -27.90 -51.82
N TYR A 378 -23.20 -27.14 -50.75
CA TYR A 378 -24.43 -26.35 -50.60
C TYR A 378 -24.16 -24.85 -50.53
N ILE A 379 -25.05 -24.09 -51.15
CA ILE A 379 -25.20 -22.65 -50.95
C ILE A 379 -26.29 -22.45 -49.90
N TRP A 380 -25.94 -21.83 -48.78
CA TRP A 380 -26.82 -21.56 -47.66
C TRP A 380 -27.38 -20.15 -47.76
N MET A 381 -28.67 -19.98 -47.52
CA MET A 381 -29.36 -18.69 -47.47
C MET A 381 -30.12 -18.59 -46.16
N LEU A 382 -29.82 -17.59 -45.34
CA LEU A 382 -30.39 -17.41 -44.01
C LEU A 382 -31.05 -16.04 -43.86
N PHE A 383 -32.31 -16.03 -43.42
CA PHE A 383 -33.06 -14.82 -43.08
C PHE A 383 -33.37 -14.79 -41.57
N ASP A 384 -33.37 -13.61 -40.94
CA ASP A 384 -33.62 -13.46 -39.49
C ASP A 384 -35.07 -13.78 -39.06
N LYS A 385 -36.03 -13.70 -39.97
CA LYS A 385 -37.43 -14.02 -39.70
C LYS A 385 -37.77 -15.46 -40.06
N ARG A 386 -38.65 -16.08 -39.26
CA ARG A 386 -39.13 -17.45 -39.46
C ARG A 386 -40.40 -17.47 -40.32
N THR A 387 -40.28 -18.01 -41.53
CA THR A 387 -41.39 -18.18 -42.46
C THR A 387 -41.18 -19.48 -43.25
N PRO A 388 -42.22 -20.33 -43.43
CA PRO A 388 -42.12 -21.47 -44.33
C PRO A 388 -42.05 -20.98 -45.80
N ILE A 389 -41.08 -21.46 -46.56
CA ILE A 389 -40.89 -21.12 -47.98
C ILE A 389 -41.26 -22.33 -48.84
N LYS A 390 -42.07 -22.10 -49.88
CA LYS A 390 -42.41 -23.14 -50.86
C LYS A 390 -41.25 -23.38 -51.82
N THR A 391 -40.30 -24.23 -51.44
CA THR A 391 -39.08 -24.44 -52.23
C THR A 391 -39.31 -25.16 -53.56
N SER A 392 -40.45 -25.84 -53.76
CA SER A 392 -40.76 -26.54 -55.01
C SER A 392 -41.00 -25.61 -56.20
N GLU A 393 -41.66 -24.47 -55.98
CA GLU A 393 -41.93 -23.46 -57.03
C GLU A 393 -40.60 -22.80 -57.46
N LEU A 394 -39.78 -22.39 -56.48
CA LEU A 394 -38.45 -21.82 -56.72
C LEU A 394 -37.49 -22.82 -57.40
N LEU A 395 -37.59 -24.12 -57.08
CA LEU A 395 -36.75 -25.14 -57.72
C LEU A 395 -37.15 -25.36 -59.18
N GLN A 396 -38.44 -25.28 -59.53
CA GLN A 396 -38.90 -25.37 -60.92
C GLN A 396 -38.38 -24.20 -61.76
N GLU A 397 -38.34 -22.99 -61.19
CA GLU A 397 -37.80 -21.79 -61.86
C GLU A 397 -36.27 -21.79 -62.00
N SER A 398 -35.58 -22.69 -61.29
CA SER A 398 -34.11 -22.72 -61.21
C SER A 398 -33.48 -24.06 -61.53
N ASP A 399 -34.24 -24.98 -62.12
CA ASP A 399 -33.82 -26.35 -62.37
C ASP A 399 -32.61 -26.43 -63.30
N THR A 400 -32.36 -25.43 -64.15
CA THR A 400 -31.19 -25.35 -65.03
C THR A 400 -29.87 -25.28 -64.26
N LEU A 401 -29.86 -24.67 -63.07
CA LEU A 401 -28.66 -24.45 -62.24
C LEU A 401 -28.70 -25.16 -60.87
N ILE A 402 -29.88 -25.37 -60.30
CA ILE A 402 -30.07 -25.88 -58.94
C ILE A 402 -30.66 -27.29 -58.99
N GLU A 403 -29.95 -28.27 -58.42
CA GLU A 403 -30.38 -29.67 -58.33
C GLU A 403 -31.42 -29.86 -57.22
N ARG A 404 -31.27 -29.13 -56.11
CA ARG A 404 -32.10 -29.29 -54.92
C ARG A 404 -32.18 -28.01 -54.10
N LEU A 405 -33.37 -27.71 -53.56
CA LEU A 405 -33.60 -26.59 -52.65
C LEU A 405 -34.46 -27.07 -51.45
N ASP A 406 -33.87 -27.09 -50.26
CA ASP A 406 -34.56 -27.48 -49.02
C ASP A 406 -34.60 -26.33 -48.01
N GLN A 407 -35.65 -26.29 -47.19
CA GLN A 407 -35.67 -25.52 -45.95
C GLN A 407 -35.29 -26.41 -44.75
N VAL A 408 -34.36 -25.95 -43.92
CA VAL A 408 -33.87 -26.68 -42.74
C VAL A 408 -34.75 -26.39 -41.51
N PRO A 409 -35.32 -27.41 -40.85
CA PRO A 409 -36.09 -27.21 -39.62
C PRO A 409 -35.22 -26.80 -38.42
N GLY A 410 -35.73 -25.92 -37.55
CA GLY A 410 -35.18 -25.71 -36.20
C GLY A 410 -34.21 -24.54 -35.97
N GLY A 411 -34.09 -23.58 -36.89
CA GLY A 411 -33.22 -22.39 -36.75
C GLY A 411 -33.85 -21.18 -36.05
N GLN A 412 -33.04 -20.17 -35.64
CA GLN A 412 -33.54 -18.88 -35.13
C GLN A 412 -34.19 -17.99 -36.21
N GLY A 413 -34.09 -18.38 -37.48
CA GLY A 413 -34.70 -17.72 -38.65
C GLY A 413 -35.08 -18.71 -39.75
N THR A 414 -35.25 -18.24 -41.00
CA THR A 414 -35.50 -19.08 -42.18
C THR A 414 -34.19 -19.50 -42.80
N ILE A 415 -33.91 -20.81 -42.83
CA ILE A 415 -32.65 -21.37 -43.31
C ILE A 415 -32.94 -22.24 -44.53
N LEU A 416 -32.39 -21.86 -45.67
CA LEU A 416 -32.47 -22.60 -46.93
C LEU A 416 -31.08 -23.11 -47.32
N ARG A 417 -31.05 -24.27 -47.99
CA ARG A 417 -29.85 -24.78 -48.63
C ARG A 417 -30.16 -25.18 -50.06
N ALA A 418 -29.34 -24.73 -50.99
CA ALA A 418 -29.41 -25.06 -52.41
C ALA A 418 -28.19 -25.90 -52.80
N LYS A 419 -28.40 -27.06 -53.43
CA LYS A 419 -27.35 -27.85 -54.05
C LYS A 419 -27.29 -27.46 -55.54
N PRO A 420 -26.23 -26.82 -56.02
CA PRO A 420 -26.10 -26.54 -57.44
C PRO A 420 -25.80 -27.81 -58.24
N LYS A 421 -26.19 -27.86 -59.52
CA LYS A 421 -25.88 -28.98 -60.42
C LYS A 421 -24.38 -29.11 -60.72
N TYR A 422 -23.67 -27.98 -60.74
CA TYR A 422 -22.24 -27.91 -60.99
C TYR A 422 -21.55 -27.14 -59.85
N SER A 423 -20.37 -27.61 -59.44
CA SER A 423 -19.66 -27.06 -58.27
C SER A 423 -19.18 -25.61 -58.44
N ASP A 424 -19.11 -25.10 -59.66
CA ASP A 424 -18.72 -23.74 -60.03
C ASP A 424 -19.89 -22.76 -60.14
N ILE A 425 -21.13 -23.22 -59.93
CA ILE A 425 -22.29 -22.34 -59.77
C ILE A 425 -22.28 -21.73 -58.36
N ASN A 426 -22.35 -20.41 -58.29
CA ASN A 426 -22.47 -19.64 -57.04
C ASN A 426 -23.40 -18.44 -57.25
N VAL A 427 -23.60 -17.66 -56.19
CA VAL A 427 -24.30 -16.39 -56.28
C VAL A 427 -23.39 -15.34 -56.90
N SER A 428 -23.83 -14.73 -58.00
CA SER A 428 -23.09 -13.71 -58.74
C SER A 428 -23.56 -12.29 -58.41
N GLU A 429 -24.82 -12.12 -57.98
CA GLU A 429 -25.40 -10.81 -57.69
C GLU A 429 -26.55 -10.93 -56.68
N ILE A 430 -26.66 -9.94 -55.78
CA ILE A 430 -27.74 -9.83 -54.80
C ILE A 430 -28.29 -8.41 -54.86
N GLN A 431 -29.62 -8.28 -55.00
CA GLN A 431 -30.32 -7.01 -54.98
C GLN A 431 -31.48 -7.06 -53.97
N LEU A 432 -31.73 -5.94 -53.29
CA LEU A 432 -32.92 -5.74 -52.47
C LEU A 432 -33.80 -4.70 -53.17
N LYS A 433 -34.98 -5.09 -53.65
CA LYS A 433 -35.97 -4.20 -54.29
C LYS A 433 -37.21 -4.16 -53.41
N ASP A 434 -37.53 -2.98 -52.88
CA ASP A 434 -38.54 -2.80 -51.83
C ASP A 434 -38.25 -3.69 -50.60
N TYR A 435 -38.91 -4.85 -50.50
CA TYR A 435 -38.68 -5.86 -49.46
C TYR A 435 -38.23 -7.22 -50.02
N ASP A 436 -38.10 -7.32 -51.35
CA ASP A 436 -37.86 -8.58 -52.05
C ASP A 436 -36.38 -8.76 -52.32
N TRP A 437 -35.84 -9.90 -51.88
CA TRP A 437 -34.47 -10.30 -52.12
C TRP A 437 -34.36 -11.03 -53.45
N HIS A 438 -33.66 -10.44 -54.41
CA HIS A 438 -33.32 -11.05 -55.69
C HIS A 438 -31.90 -11.62 -55.62
N ILE A 439 -31.78 -12.95 -55.74
CA ILE A 439 -30.51 -13.66 -55.63
C ILE A 439 -30.22 -14.34 -56.97
N LYS A 440 -29.18 -13.86 -57.68
CA LYS A 440 -28.80 -14.34 -59.01
C LYS A 440 -27.70 -15.38 -58.90
N PHE A 441 -27.93 -16.55 -59.49
CA PHE A 441 -27.01 -17.68 -59.58
C PHE A 441 -26.44 -17.78 -60.99
N SER A 442 -25.14 -18.02 -61.09
CA SER A 442 -24.45 -18.26 -62.37
C SER A 442 -23.13 -19.01 -62.12
N LYS A 443 -22.46 -19.41 -63.20
CA LYS A 443 -21.09 -19.91 -63.15
C LYS A 443 -20.13 -18.77 -62.80
N SER A 444 -19.84 -18.64 -61.51
CA SER A 444 -19.15 -17.48 -60.91
C SER A 444 -18.42 -17.92 -59.65
N PRO A 445 -17.30 -17.31 -59.23
CA PRO A 445 -16.81 -17.48 -57.86
C PRO A 445 -17.80 -16.88 -56.84
N MET A 446 -17.82 -17.40 -55.61
CA MET A 446 -18.59 -16.80 -54.50
C MET A 446 -17.87 -15.53 -54.05
N ARG A 447 -18.37 -14.35 -54.47
CA ARG A 447 -17.79 -13.05 -54.11
C ARG A 447 -18.88 -12.03 -53.77
N PRO A 448 -18.66 -11.17 -52.77
CA PRO A 448 -19.56 -10.07 -52.46
C PRO A 448 -19.38 -8.90 -53.43
N SER A 449 -20.37 -8.01 -53.52
CA SER A 449 -20.25 -6.72 -54.22
C SER A 449 -19.45 -5.70 -53.40
N ALA A 450 -19.48 -5.82 -52.07
CA ALA A 450 -18.69 -5.04 -51.13
C ALA A 450 -18.11 -5.97 -50.04
N GLN A 451 -16.79 -5.90 -49.83
CA GLN A 451 -16.13 -6.72 -48.81
C GLN A 451 -16.26 -6.11 -47.42
N ILE A 452 -16.50 -6.97 -46.42
CA ILE A 452 -16.48 -6.60 -45.02
C ILE A 452 -15.03 -6.51 -44.54
N GLU A 453 -14.69 -5.35 -43.99
CA GLU A 453 -13.40 -5.12 -43.35
C GLU A 453 -13.43 -5.57 -41.88
N PHE A 454 -12.30 -6.06 -41.38
CA PHE A 454 -12.13 -6.38 -39.97
C PHE A 454 -10.93 -5.60 -39.44
N GLY A 455 -11.06 -5.06 -38.22
CA GLY A 455 -9.94 -4.47 -37.48
C GLY A 455 -9.50 -5.35 -36.33
N VAL A 456 -8.25 -5.22 -35.88
CA VAL A 456 -7.79 -5.85 -34.64
C VAL A 456 -7.78 -4.82 -33.51
N ASN A 457 -8.33 -5.18 -32.36
CA ASN A 457 -8.19 -4.42 -31.11
C ASN A 457 -7.42 -5.27 -30.10
N GLN A 458 -6.44 -4.68 -29.41
CA GLN A 458 -5.63 -5.39 -28.42
C GLN A 458 -5.53 -4.57 -27.14
N THR A 459 -5.81 -5.20 -26.01
CA THR A 459 -5.58 -4.61 -24.69
C THR A 459 -4.72 -5.54 -23.83
N GLU A 460 -3.90 -4.99 -22.94
CA GLU A 460 -3.02 -5.76 -22.05
C GLU A 460 -3.78 -6.76 -21.15
N ALA A 461 -5.05 -6.51 -20.85
CA ALA A 461 -5.85 -7.33 -19.93
C ALA A 461 -6.67 -8.44 -20.62
N GLN A 462 -6.99 -8.32 -21.90
CA GLN A 462 -7.97 -9.20 -22.59
C GLN A 462 -7.41 -9.90 -23.84
N GLY A 463 -6.17 -9.61 -24.21
CA GLY A 463 -5.57 -10.12 -25.44
C GLY A 463 -6.17 -9.46 -26.70
N ALA A 464 -5.94 -10.06 -27.86
CA ALA A 464 -6.41 -9.51 -29.13
C ALA A 464 -7.85 -9.92 -29.45
N GLN A 465 -8.58 -9.05 -30.14
CA GLN A 465 -9.97 -9.23 -30.55
C GLN A 465 -10.10 -8.77 -32.00
N LEU A 466 -11.03 -9.38 -32.74
CA LEU A 466 -11.33 -9.01 -34.12
C LEU A 466 -12.65 -8.24 -34.15
N LEU A 467 -12.65 -7.05 -34.72
CA LEU A 467 -13.79 -6.13 -34.78
C LEU A 467 -14.35 -6.07 -36.20
N MET A 468 -15.65 -6.33 -36.34
CA MET A 468 -16.37 -6.21 -37.60
C MET A 468 -17.33 -5.00 -37.55
N PRO A 469 -17.06 -3.92 -38.31
CA PRO A 469 -17.90 -2.71 -38.34
C PRO A 469 -19.33 -2.97 -38.80
N LEU A 470 -20.31 -2.26 -38.21
CA LEU A 470 -21.73 -2.27 -38.61
C LEU A 470 -22.19 -0.91 -39.20
N GLU A 471 -21.36 -0.25 -40.02
CA GLU A 471 -21.63 1.11 -40.49
C GLU A 471 -22.89 1.24 -41.39
N GLY A 472 -24.00 1.66 -40.78
CA GLY A 472 -25.27 1.93 -41.47
C GLY A 472 -25.94 0.66 -42.00
N VAL A 473 -25.77 -0.46 -41.29
CA VAL A 473 -26.30 -1.78 -41.67
C VAL A 473 -26.97 -2.40 -40.44
N ARG A 474 -28.18 -2.95 -40.61
CA ARG A 474 -28.82 -3.77 -39.58
C ARG A 474 -28.27 -5.18 -39.69
N ALA A 475 -27.74 -5.69 -38.57
CA ALA A 475 -27.19 -7.04 -38.49
C ALA A 475 -27.92 -7.91 -37.47
N GLU A 476 -28.12 -9.20 -37.73
CA GLU A 476 -28.59 -10.16 -36.72
C GLU A 476 -27.66 -11.37 -36.64
N LEU A 477 -27.41 -11.86 -35.42
CA LEU A 477 -26.59 -13.05 -35.17
C LEU A 477 -27.49 -14.27 -35.02
N ILE A 478 -27.34 -15.23 -35.93
CA ILE A 478 -28.12 -16.47 -36.01
C ILE A 478 -27.19 -17.64 -35.75
N ASN A 479 -27.49 -18.41 -34.71
CA ASN A 479 -26.79 -19.67 -34.43
C ASN A 479 -27.65 -20.84 -34.92
N PHE A 480 -27.05 -21.74 -35.70
CA PHE A 480 -27.74 -22.97 -36.12
C PHE A 480 -26.78 -24.15 -36.24
N ARG A 481 -27.32 -25.35 -36.13
CA ARG A 481 -26.58 -26.60 -36.25
C ARG A 481 -26.71 -27.15 -37.67
N ASP A 482 -25.59 -27.41 -38.32
CA ASP A 482 -25.57 -28.04 -39.65
C ASP A 482 -26.09 -29.49 -39.53
N PRO A 483 -27.18 -29.88 -40.20
CA PRO A 483 -27.76 -31.21 -40.10
C PRO A 483 -26.89 -32.31 -40.73
N ASN A 484 -25.98 -31.95 -41.65
CA ASN A 484 -25.10 -32.90 -42.32
C ASN A 484 -23.79 -33.10 -41.55
N VAL A 485 -23.22 -32.02 -41.02
CA VAL A 485 -21.91 -32.05 -40.33
C VAL A 485 -22.08 -32.24 -38.83
N GLY A 486 -23.17 -31.73 -38.25
CA GLY A 486 -23.46 -31.83 -36.82
C GLY A 486 -22.76 -30.79 -35.95
N ASP A 487 -21.98 -29.87 -36.53
CA ASP A 487 -21.39 -28.72 -35.84
C ASP A 487 -22.31 -27.49 -35.87
N SER A 488 -21.97 -26.45 -35.10
CA SER A 488 -22.76 -25.23 -35.00
C SER A 488 -22.05 -24.07 -35.71
N LEU A 489 -22.78 -23.37 -36.57
CA LEU A 489 -22.33 -22.16 -37.24
C LEU A 489 -22.91 -20.93 -36.56
N GLN A 490 -22.12 -19.86 -36.52
CA GLN A 490 -22.55 -18.52 -36.13
C GLN A 490 -22.62 -17.65 -37.38
N VAL A 491 -23.80 -17.19 -37.76
CA VAL A 491 -24.02 -16.45 -39.02
C VAL A 491 -24.55 -15.06 -38.73
N ILE A 492 -23.95 -14.07 -39.36
CA ILE A 492 -24.36 -12.68 -39.27
C ILE A 492 -25.08 -12.31 -40.57
N THR A 493 -26.36 -11.97 -40.47
CA THR A 493 -27.20 -11.53 -41.58
C THR A 493 -27.23 -10.01 -41.67
N PHE A 494 -27.33 -9.44 -42.88
CA PHE A 494 -27.40 -7.98 -43.10
C PHE A 494 -28.57 -7.57 -44.00
N ASP A 495 -29.04 -6.33 -43.85
CA ASP A 495 -30.05 -5.70 -44.73
C ASP A 495 -29.47 -5.02 -45.98
N ARG A 496 -28.19 -4.62 -45.97
CA ARG A 496 -27.51 -4.02 -47.13
C ARG A 496 -27.12 -5.11 -48.14
N PRO A 497 -27.61 -5.07 -49.40
CA PRO A 497 -27.32 -6.10 -50.40
C PRO A 497 -25.86 -6.07 -50.89
N GLY A 498 -25.30 -7.25 -51.14
CA GLY A 498 -23.95 -7.46 -51.67
C GLY A 498 -22.82 -7.29 -50.66
N LEU A 499 -23.11 -7.08 -49.37
CA LEU A 499 -22.09 -6.92 -48.32
C LEU A 499 -21.72 -8.30 -47.73
N GLY A 500 -20.49 -8.76 -47.94
CA GLY A 500 -20.06 -10.11 -47.51
C GLY A 500 -18.54 -10.32 -47.43
N MET A 501 -18.13 -11.58 -47.48
CA MET A 501 -16.74 -12.02 -47.31
C MET A 501 -16.12 -12.47 -48.62
N GLU A 502 -15.15 -11.70 -49.10
CA GLU A 502 -14.30 -12.15 -50.20
C GLU A 502 -13.30 -13.18 -49.70
N GLY A 503 -13.47 -14.44 -50.14
CA GLY A 503 -12.62 -15.56 -49.78
C GLY A 503 -12.83 -16.08 -48.35
N GLU A 504 -12.15 -17.19 -48.04
CA GLU A 504 -12.14 -17.77 -46.70
C GLU A 504 -11.02 -17.16 -45.85
N ARG A 505 -11.27 -16.96 -44.55
CA ARG A 505 -10.26 -16.53 -43.59
C ARG A 505 -10.18 -17.54 -42.45
N ALA A 506 -9.03 -18.18 -42.29
CA ALA A 506 -8.80 -19.14 -41.20
C ALA A 506 -8.00 -18.50 -40.06
N TYR A 507 -8.51 -18.66 -38.84
CA TYR A 507 -7.87 -18.33 -37.58
C TYR A 507 -7.69 -19.62 -36.77
N PRO A 508 -6.78 -19.67 -35.79
CA PRO A 508 -6.61 -20.86 -34.94
C PRO A 508 -7.91 -21.30 -34.24
N GLU A 509 -8.74 -20.34 -33.84
CA GLU A 509 -9.97 -20.58 -33.07
C GLU A 509 -11.23 -20.71 -33.94
N PHE A 510 -11.22 -20.21 -35.18
CA PHE A 510 -12.40 -20.22 -36.06
C PHE A 510 -12.05 -19.96 -37.53
N GLN A 511 -12.99 -20.23 -38.42
CA GLN A 511 -12.91 -19.91 -39.84
C GLN A 511 -14.09 -19.05 -40.27
N ILE A 512 -13.82 -17.99 -41.02
CA ILE A 512 -14.83 -17.20 -41.72
C ILE A 512 -14.95 -17.72 -43.16
N LEU A 513 -16.15 -18.08 -43.58
CA LEU A 513 -16.43 -18.64 -44.91
C LEU A 513 -16.61 -17.53 -45.96
N ALA A 514 -16.33 -17.84 -47.22
CA ALA A 514 -16.64 -16.96 -48.35
C ALA A 514 -18.16 -16.79 -48.50
N SER A 515 -18.60 -15.55 -48.69
CA SER A 515 -20.03 -15.20 -48.76
C SER A 515 -20.29 -14.09 -49.77
N ALA A 516 -21.42 -14.21 -50.48
CA ALA A 516 -21.93 -13.14 -51.33
C ALA A 516 -22.68 -12.07 -50.50
N GLN A 517 -23.22 -12.47 -49.35
CA GLN A 517 -23.95 -11.62 -48.41
C GLN A 517 -23.73 -12.16 -46.99
N GLY A 518 -23.63 -11.29 -45.98
CA GLY A 518 -23.51 -11.75 -44.60
C GLY A 518 -22.12 -12.26 -44.26
N VAL A 519 -21.94 -12.76 -43.03
CA VAL A 519 -20.72 -13.43 -42.57
C VAL A 519 -21.09 -14.76 -41.96
N ALA A 520 -20.43 -15.85 -42.37
CA ALA A 520 -20.61 -17.16 -41.76
C ALA A 520 -19.32 -17.58 -41.06
N VAL A 521 -19.44 -17.92 -39.78
CA VAL A 521 -18.32 -18.26 -38.90
C VAL A 521 -18.47 -19.70 -38.44
N ASN A 522 -17.42 -20.47 -38.67
CA ASN A 522 -17.26 -21.83 -38.21
C ASN A 522 -16.29 -21.87 -37.02
N PRO A 523 -16.78 -21.92 -35.77
CA PRO A 523 -15.92 -21.95 -34.58
C PRO A 523 -15.28 -23.33 -34.39
N PHE A 524 -13.97 -23.35 -34.13
CA PHE A 524 -13.22 -24.54 -33.67
C PHE A 524 -13.03 -24.53 -32.16
N ASP A 525 -12.96 -23.33 -31.56
CA ASP A 525 -12.87 -23.12 -30.12
C ASP A 525 -14.27 -22.81 -29.55
N PRO A 526 -14.76 -23.57 -28.54
CA PRO A 526 -16.03 -23.28 -27.87
C PRO A 526 -16.04 -21.95 -27.09
N ASP A 527 -14.87 -21.39 -26.78
CA ASP A 527 -14.73 -20.12 -26.07
C ASP A 527 -14.85 -18.89 -27.01
N LEU A 528 -15.04 -19.09 -28.32
CA LEU A 528 -15.28 -18.00 -29.26
C LEU A 528 -16.65 -17.35 -29.02
N VAL A 529 -16.63 -16.06 -28.73
CA VAL A 529 -17.82 -15.23 -28.53
C VAL A 529 -17.89 -14.17 -29.61
N LEU A 530 -19.08 -14.04 -30.21
CA LEU A 530 -19.47 -12.92 -31.05
C LEU A 530 -20.43 -12.01 -30.29
N ASN A 531 -19.96 -10.81 -29.93
CA ASN A 531 -20.75 -9.81 -29.21
C ASN A 531 -21.13 -8.66 -30.13
N LYS A 532 -22.44 -8.46 -30.32
CA LYS A 532 -22.98 -7.31 -31.04
C LYS A 532 -22.98 -6.08 -30.12
N THR A 533 -22.24 -5.04 -30.51
CA THR A 533 -22.25 -3.72 -29.88
C THR A 533 -23.04 -2.72 -30.74
N GLU A 534 -23.17 -1.47 -30.30
CA GLU A 534 -23.89 -0.43 -31.06
C GLU A 534 -23.23 -0.11 -32.42
N GLY A 535 -21.94 -0.41 -32.60
CA GLY A 535 -21.19 -0.07 -33.83
C GLY A 535 -20.43 -1.21 -34.50
N ALA A 536 -20.26 -2.36 -33.84
CA ALA A 536 -19.48 -3.48 -34.37
C ALA A 536 -19.98 -4.83 -33.85
N ILE A 537 -19.49 -5.91 -34.47
CA ILE A 537 -19.52 -7.24 -33.88
C ILE A 537 -18.10 -7.58 -33.47
N GLU A 538 -17.91 -7.85 -32.19
CA GLU A 538 -16.63 -8.18 -31.59
C GLU A 538 -16.49 -9.69 -31.51
N PHE A 539 -15.42 -10.19 -32.07
CA PHE A 539 -15.01 -11.57 -32.02
C PHE A 539 -13.91 -11.64 -30.97
N GLY A 540 -14.13 -12.43 -29.93
CA GLY A 540 -13.18 -12.54 -28.84
C GLY A 540 -13.27 -13.88 -28.13
N SER A 541 -12.27 -14.15 -27.31
CA SER A 541 -12.27 -15.25 -26.35
C SER A 541 -11.80 -14.72 -24.99
N PRO A 542 -12.09 -15.41 -23.87
CA PRO A 542 -11.59 -15.02 -22.55
C PRO A 542 -10.05 -14.93 -22.45
N LYS A 543 -9.32 -15.63 -23.34
CA LYS A 543 -7.84 -15.63 -23.39
C LYS A 543 -7.28 -14.68 -24.45
N GLY A 544 -8.14 -14.02 -25.22
CA GLY A 544 -7.78 -13.31 -26.44
C GLY A 544 -7.58 -14.25 -27.63
N LEU A 545 -7.72 -13.69 -28.83
CA LEU A 545 -7.55 -14.39 -30.09
C LEU A 545 -6.09 -14.39 -30.58
N TYR A 546 -5.69 -15.46 -31.24
CA TYR A 546 -4.44 -15.58 -31.98
C TYR A 546 -4.59 -14.98 -33.38
N VAL A 547 -4.56 -13.66 -33.46
CA VAL A 547 -4.61 -12.93 -34.72
C VAL A 547 -3.23 -12.37 -35.08
N SER A 548 -2.84 -12.48 -36.36
CA SER A 548 -1.72 -11.72 -36.89
C SER A 548 -2.10 -10.24 -36.96
N ASN A 549 -1.16 -9.36 -36.64
CA ASN A 549 -1.40 -7.92 -36.54
C ASN A 549 -1.63 -7.34 -37.94
N ILE A 550 -2.88 -7.30 -38.41
CA ILE A 550 -3.27 -6.77 -39.72
C ILE A 550 -4.25 -5.61 -39.50
N SER A 551 -3.79 -4.42 -39.89
CA SER A 551 -4.46 -3.10 -39.92
C SER A 551 -5.16 -2.59 -38.64
N PRO A 552 -4.91 -1.33 -38.26
CA PRO A 552 -5.62 -0.70 -37.15
C PRO A 552 -7.12 -0.56 -37.46
N VAL A 553 -7.93 -0.62 -36.39
CA VAL A 553 -9.39 -0.37 -36.40
C VAL A 553 -9.75 0.81 -37.32
N PRO A 554 -10.77 0.69 -38.19
CA PRO A 554 -11.26 1.82 -38.99
C PRO A 554 -11.51 3.03 -38.10
N SER A 555 -10.92 4.17 -38.46
CA SER A 555 -10.74 5.37 -37.60
C SER A 555 -12.03 5.93 -36.98
N LYS A 556 -13.20 5.58 -37.50
CA LYS A 556 -14.52 5.98 -36.98
C LYS A 556 -15.04 5.12 -35.83
N LEU A 557 -14.61 3.86 -35.70
CA LEU A 557 -15.02 2.95 -34.61
C LEU A 557 -14.25 3.13 -33.31
N ALA A 558 -13.01 3.61 -33.41
CA ALA A 558 -12.21 4.02 -32.25
C ALA A 558 -12.84 5.20 -31.49
N VAL A 559 -13.85 5.88 -32.05
CA VAL A 559 -14.58 7.00 -31.43
C VAL A 559 -15.85 6.51 -30.71
N LEU A 560 -16.58 5.54 -31.28
CA LEU A 560 -17.81 5.00 -30.66
C LEU A 560 -17.55 4.13 -29.41
N SER A 561 -16.32 3.61 -29.28
CA SER A 561 -15.89 2.81 -28.11
C SER A 561 -15.30 3.66 -26.97
N ARG A 562 -15.22 5.00 -27.10
CA ARG A 562 -14.59 5.86 -26.08
C ARG A 562 -15.50 6.26 -24.92
N ASP A 563 -16.83 6.21 -25.10
CA ASP A 563 -17.77 6.74 -24.10
C ASP A 563 -18.30 5.70 -23.09
N LYS A 564 -18.09 4.40 -23.31
CA LYS A 564 -18.51 3.34 -22.37
C LYS A 564 -17.31 2.51 -21.91
N VAL A 565 -17.16 2.37 -20.59
CA VAL A 565 -16.13 1.52 -19.98
C VAL A 565 -16.39 0.06 -20.36
N TYR A 566 -15.41 -0.56 -21.01
CA TYR A 566 -15.48 -1.92 -21.52
C TYR A 566 -14.63 -2.89 -20.68
N PHE A 567 -15.24 -3.97 -20.18
CA PHE A 567 -14.58 -4.99 -19.36
C PHE A 567 -14.21 -6.26 -20.11
N GLY A 568 -14.55 -6.37 -21.39
CA GLY A 568 -14.25 -7.53 -22.24
C GLY A 568 -15.53 -8.22 -22.73
N PRO A 569 -15.39 -9.23 -23.61
CA PRO A 569 -16.53 -9.97 -24.09
C PRO A 569 -17.12 -10.83 -22.97
N VAL A 570 -18.46 -10.86 -22.91
CA VAL A 570 -19.20 -11.74 -22.00
C VAL A 570 -19.15 -13.16 -22.56
N GLY A 571 -18.45 -14.05 -21.87
CA GLY A 571 -18.37 -15.47 -22.20
C GLY A 571 -19.63 -16.25 -21.83
N SER A 572 -19.56 -17.58 -21.96
CA SER A 572 -20.62 -18.49 -21.54
C SER A 572 -21.05 -18.24 -20.10
N GLN A 573 -22.35 -18.11 -19.87
CA GLN A 573 -22.95 -17.89 -18.55
C GLN A 573 -23.90 -19.03 -18.19
N ILE A 574 -23.82 -19.52 -16.96
CA ILE A 574 -24.77 -20.51 -16.43
C ILE A 574 -25.75 -19.88 -15.43
N LEU A 575 -25.32 -18.83 -14.74
CA LEU A 575 -26.14 -18.01 -13.86
C LEU A 575 -26.61 -16.79 -14.65
N GLU A 576 -27.91 -16.79 -14.98
CA GLU A 576 -28.55 -15.72 -15.77
C GLU A 576 -29.51 -14.89 -14.90
N PRO A 577 -29.04 -14.21 -13.85
CA PRO A 577 -29.89 -13.61 -12.82
C PRO A 577 -30.84 -12.54 -13.36
N ILE A 578 -30.48 -11.81 -14.42
CA ILE A 578 -31.37 -10.84 -15.08
C ILE A 578 -32.66 -11.54 -15.56
N LYS A 579 -32.51 -12.69 -16.24
CA LYS A 579 -33.67 -13.45 -16.74
C LYS A 579 -34.53 -13.97 -15.60
N TRP A 580 -33.92 -14.25 -14.44
CA TRP A 580 -34.59 -14.78 -13.27
C TRP A 580 -35.29 -13.73 -12.40
N GLN A 581 -34.97 -12.43 -12.55
CA GLN A 581 -35.62 -11.38 -11.76
C GLN A 581 -37.11 -11.23 -12.07
N ARG A 582 -37.57 -11.51 -13.29
CA ARG A 582 -39.01 -11.44 -13.67
C ARG A 582 -39.70 -10.15 -13.18
N GLY A 583 -39.02 -9.01 -13.30
CA GLY A 583 -39.48 -7.70 -12.81
C GLY A 583 -38.66 -7.17 -11.63
N GLY A 584 -39.06 -6.01 -11.11
CA GLY A 584 -38.45 -5.39 -9.93
C GLY A 584 -38.99 -5.94 -8.61
N ILE A 585 -38.44 -5.43 -7.50
CA ILE A 585 -38.82 -5.84 -6.14
C ILE A 585 -40.25 -5.41 -5.76
N ASP A 586 -40.84 -4.48 -6.51
CA ASP A 586 -42.23 -4.05 -6.39
C ASP A 586 -43.22 -5.21 -6.66
N ARG A 587 -42.83 -6.18 -7.49
CA ARG A 587 -43.66 -7.36 -7.81
C ARG A 587 -43.31 -8.60 -6.99
N LEU A 588 -42.49 -8.45 -5.95
CA LEU A 588 -41.92 -9.57 -5.20
C LEU A 588 -42.96 -10.58 -4.72
N PHE A 589 -44.01 -10.09 -4.06
CA PHE A 589 -45.06 -10.93 -3.50
C PHE A 589 -45.92 -11.60 -4.58
N GLU A 590 -46.25 -10.86 -5.64
CA GLU A 590 -47.06 -11.37 -6.75
C GLU A 590 -46.34 -12.52 -7.47
N VAL A 591 -45.06 -12.32 -7.83
CA VAL A 591 -44.28 -13.33 -8.56
C VAL A 591 -43.96 -14.54 -7.67
N ARG A 592 -43.60 -14.34 -6.40
CA ARG A 592 -43.41 -15.45 -5.45
C ARG A 592 -44.67 -16.28 -5.29
N ARG A 593 -45.84 -15.64 -5.15
CA ARG A 593 -47.12 -16.36 -5.04
C ARG A 593 -47.40 -17.21 -6.28
N LYS A 594 -47.20 -16.65 -7.48
CA LYS A 594 -47.34 -17.39 -8.74
C LYS A 594 -46.41 -18.61 -8.79
N LEU A 595 -45.14 -18.46 -8.41
CA LEU A 595 -44.17 -19.55 -8.35
C LEU A 595 -44.54 -20.62 -7.31
N PHE A 596 -45.08 -20.22 -6.15
CA PHE A 596 -45.62 -21.16 -5.16
C PHE A 596 -46.83 -21.94 -5.70
N ASP A 597 -47.78 -21.26 -6.34
CA ASP A 597 -48.95 -21.89 -6.94
C ASP A 597 -48.55 -22.89 -8.05
N GLU A 598 -47.52 -22.57 -8.83
CA GLU A 598 -46.92 -23.49 -9.81
C GLU A 598 -46.36 -24.75 -9.14
N ILE A 599 -45.63 -24.62 -8.02
CA ILE A 599 -45.11 -25.78 -7.27
C ILE A 599 -46.25 -26.68 -6.78
N ILE A 600 -47.34 -26.10 -6.28
CA ILE A 600 -48.50 -26.85 -5.77
C ILE A 600 -49.16 -27.68 -6.88
N LYS A 601 -49.28 -27.10 -8.09
CA LYS A 601 -49.89 -27.75 -9.27
C LYS A 601 -49.07 -28.90 -9.85
N GLN A 602 -47.77 -29.01 -9.51
CA GLN A 602 -46.90 -30.07 -10.03
C GLN A 602 -46.99 -31.37 -9.20
N SER A 603 -46.89 -32.51 -9.90
CA SER A 603 -46.70 -33.83 -9.28
C SER A 603 -45.39 -33.89 -8.47
N PRO A 604 -45.28 -34.72 -7.41
CA PRO A 604 -44.08 -34.80 -6.57
C PRO A 604 -42.75 -34.94 -7.33
N LYS A 605 -42.73 -35.74 -8.41
CA LYS A 605 -41.54 -35.95 -9.26
C LYS A 605 -41.15 -34.74 -10.12
N ARG A 606 -42.04 -33.74 -10.30
CA ARG A 606 -41.79 -32.52 -11.10
C ARG A 606 -41.62 -31.27 -10.25
N ARG A 607 -41.87 -31.35 -8.93
CA ARG A 607 -41.75 -30.20 -8.00
C ARG A 607 -40.32 -29.68 -7.88
N ALA A 608 -39.30 -30.52 -8.08
CA ALA A 608 -37.90 -30.10 -8.01
C ALA A 608 -37.60 -28.94 -8.98
N LYS A 609 -38.02 -29.05 -10.25
CA LYS A 609 -37.82 -27.99 -11.25
C LYS A 609 -38.50 -26.68 -10.85
N SER A 610 -39.76 -26.71 -10.42
CA SER A 610 -40.47 -25.49 -9.99
C SER A 610 -39.89 -24.87 -8.71
N ARG A 611 -39.35 -25.68 -7.80
CA ARG A 611 -38.62 -25.19 -6.62
C ARG A 611 -37.32 -24.50 -7.01
N ILE A 612 -36.58 -25.05 -7.97
CA ILE A 612 -35.36 -24.41 -8.50
C ILE A 612 -35.71 -23.05 -9.13
N GLU A 613 -36.83 -22.91 -9.84
CA GLU A 613 -37.28 -21.60 -10.36
C GLU A 613 -37.54 -20.59 -9.23
N LEU A 614 -38.16 -21.01 -8.13
CA LEU A 614 -38.32 -20.15 -6.96
C LEU A 614 -36.97 -19.81 -6.30
N ALA A 615 -36.04 -20.76 -6.22
CA ALA A 615 -34.69 -20.51 -5.73
C ALA A 615 -33.93 -19.51 -6.61
N ARG A 616 -34.00 -19.65 -7.94
CA ARG A 616 -33.43 -18.71 -8.93
C ARG A 616 -33.99 -17.30 -8.75
N TYR A 617 -35.30 -17.19 -8.61
CA TYR A 617 -35.97 -15.91 -8.38
C TYR A 617 -35.50 -15.23 -7.07
N ASN A 618 -35.43 -15.99 -5.98
CA ASN A 618 -34.92 -15.50 -4.69
C ASN A 618 -33.45 -15.08 -4.78
N PHE A 619 -32.62 -15.92 -5.40
CA PHE A 619 -31.22 -15.63 -5.63
C PHE A 619 -31.01 -14.35 -6.45
N ALA A 620 -31.74 -14.16 -7.54
CA ALA A 620 -31.63 -12.97 -8.40
C ALA A 620 -31.97 -11.65 -7.69
N HIS A 621 -32.67 -11.71 -6.55
CA HIS A 621 -32.98 -10.57 -5.69
C HIS A 621 -32.07 -10.48 -4.45
N GLY A 622 -31.08 -11.35 -4.32
CA GLY A 622 -30.15 -11.36 -3.19
C GLY A 622 -30.68 -12.07 -1.93
N PHE A 623 -31.80 -12.79 -2.01
CA PHE A 623 -32.39 -13.55 -0.90
C PHE A 623 -31.69 -14.90 -0.72
N ALA A 624 -30.47 -14.85 -0.18
CA ALA A 624 -29.57 -15.98 -0.09
C ALA A 624 -30.13 -17.14 0.75
N GLN A 625 -30.68 -16.84 1.94
CA GLN A 625 -31.15 -17.88 2.86
C GLN A 625 -32.40 -18.58 2.34
N GLU A 626 -33.31 -17.84 1.72
CA GLU A 626 -34.51 -18.35 1.08
C GLU A 626 -34.18 -19.25 -0.11
N ALA A 627 -33.24 -18.82 -0.96
CA ALA A 627 -32.74 -19.62 -2.07
C ALA A 627 -32.11 -20.93 -1.55
N LEU A 628 -31.20 -20.84 -0.56
CA LEU A 628 -30.53 -22.01 0.02
C LEU A 628 -31.51 -22.98 0.67
N SER A 629 -32.49 -22.49 1.42
CA SER A 629 -33.49 -23.33 2.08
C SER A 629 -34.30 -24.13 1.05
N ILE A 630 -34.67 -23.51 -0.07
CA ILE A 630 -35.39 -24.20 -1.14
C ILE A 630 -34.49 -25.24 -1.82
N LEU A 631 -33.22 -24.91 -2.08
CA LEU A 631 -32.26 -25.83 -2.68
C LEU A 631 -31.99 -27.05 -1.79
N GLN A 632 -31.93 -26.87 -0.47
CA GLN A 632 -31.82 -27.97 0.49
C GLN A 632 -33.03 -28.92 0.42
N VAL A 633 -34.25 -28.38 0.26
CA VAL A 633 -35.45 -29.21 0.07
C VAL A 633 -35.41 -29.98 -1.24
N VAL A 634 -34.87 -29.38 -2.31
CA VAL A 634 -34.68 -30.06 -3.60
C VAL A 634 -33.69 -31.21 -3.45
N GLU A 635 -32.53 -30.97 -2.86
CA GLU A 635 -31.49 -31.98 -2.63
C GLU A 635 -31.99 -33.17 -1.79
N ALA A 636 -32.78 -32.90 -0.74
CA ALA A 636 -33.36 -33.95 0.09
C ALA A 636 -34.46 -34.76 -0.62
N ALA A 637 -35.20 -34.15 -1.55
CA ALA A 637 -36.36 -34.77 -2.20
C ALA A 637 -36.04 -35.41 -3.56
N ASP A 638 -35.01 -34.94 -4.27
CA ASP A 638 -34.62 -35.38 -5.61
C ASP A 638 -33.10 -35.23 -5.81
N MET A 639 -32.37 -36.31 -5.50
CA MET A 639 -30.91 -36.34 -5.58
C MET A 639 -30.38 -36.10 -7.01
N LYS A 640 -31.10 -36.56 -8.04
CA LYS A 640 -30.69 -36.34 -9.44
C LYS A 640 -30.79 -34.87 -9.82
N ALA A 641 -31.83 -34.18 -9.34
CA ALA A 641 -31.95 -32.74 -9.56
C ALA A 641 -30.85 -31.93 -8.86
N SER A 642 -30.28 -32.43 -7.75
CA SER A 642 -29.15 -31.77 -7.08
C SER A 642 -27.79 -32.00 -7.74
N GLU A 643 -27.69 -32.95 -8.67
CA GLU A 643 -26.44 -33.25 -9.39
C GLU A 643 -26.27 -32.44 -10.68
N THR A 644 -27.29 -31.68 -11.11
CA THR A 644 -27.18 -30.89 -12.34
C THR A 644 -26.21 -29.72 -12.18
N THR A 645 -25.52 -29.37 -13.26
CA THR A 645 -24.51 -28.31 -13.28
C THR A 645 -25.08 -26.97 -12.80
N GLU A 646 -26.31 -26.63 -13.21
CA GLU A 646 -26.98 -25.38 -12.83
C GLU A 646 -27.34 -25.36 -11.34
N PHE A 647 -27.73 -26.50 -10.76
CA PHE A 647 -28.04 -26.58 -9.33
C PHE A 647 -26.79 -26.32 -8.50
N ILE A 648 -25.67 -26.92 -8.89
CA ILE A 648 -24.37 -26.78 -8.21
C ILE A 648 -23.89 -25.33 -8.28
N ALA A 649 -23.94 -24.73 -9.48
CA ALA A 649 -23.64 -23.31 -9.69
C ALA A 649 -24.49 -22.41 -8.78
N LEU A 650 -25.81 -22.59 -8.79
CA LEU A 650 -26.76 -21.77 -8.04
C LEU A 650 -26.56 -21.93 -6.52
N LYS A 651 -26.34 -23.16 -6.04
CA LYS A 651 -26.09 -23.44 -4.62
C LYS A 651 -24.76 -22.82 -4.16
N GLY A 652 -23.70 -22.96 -4.97
CA GLY A 652 -22.41 -22.33 -4.71
C GLY A 652 -22.51 -20.80 -4.60
N ALA A 653 -23.15 -20.17 -5.59
CA ALA A 653 -23.36 -18.72 -5.60
C ALA A 653 -24.23 -18.24 -4.43
N ALA A 654 -25.31 -18.96 -4.09
CA ALA A 654 -26.16 -18.64 -2.95
C ALA A 654 -25.41 -18.78 -1.61
N LEU A 655 -24.47 -19.73 -1.48
CA LEU A 655 -23.59 -19.85 -0.32
C LEU A 655 -22.62 -18.67 -0.20
N VAL A 656 -22.12 -18.11 -1.31
CA VAL A 656 -21.32 -16.88 -1.30
C VAL A 656 -22.14 -15.69 -0.77
N LEU A 657 -23.37 -15.52 -1.25
CA LEU A 657 -24.26 -14.45 -0.76
C LEU A 657 -24.61 -14.62 0.72
N ALA A 658 -24.65 -15.86 1.20
CA ALA A 658 -24.82 -16.20 2.61
C ALA A 658 -23.52 -16.07 3.43
N GLU A 659 -22.43 -15.56 2.84
CA GLU A 659 -21.13 -15.36 3.47
C GLU A 659 -20.48 -16.69 3.99
N ARG A 660 -20.76 -17.82 3.31
CA ARG A 660 -20.28 -19.18 3.66
C ARG A 660 -19.21 -19.69 2.69
N ALA A 661 -18.06 -19.01 2.67
CA ALA A 661 -16.96 -19.20 1.71
C ALA A 661 -16.53 -20.66 1.51
N LYS A 662 -16.16 -21.36 2.60
CA LYS A 662 -15.66 -22.75 2.54
C LYS A 662 -16.65 -23.74 1.95
N GLU A 663 -17.93 -23.53 2.20
CA GLU A 663 -18.96 -24.40 1.65
C GLU A 663 -19.22 -24.05 0.18
N ALA A 664 -19.23 -22.74 -0.15
CA ALA A 664 -19.37 -22.28 -1.53
C ALA A 664 -18.27 -22.86 -2.43
N GLN A 665 -17.00 -22.81 -2.00
CA GLN A 665 -15.87 -23.35 -2.76
C GLN A 665 -16.02 -24.84 -3.11
N LYS A 666 -16.67 -25.65 -2.25
CA LYS A 666 -16.91 -27.08 -2.55
C LYS A 666 -17.81 -27.29 -3.77
N PHE A 667 -18.76 -26.39 -4.00
CA PHE A 667 -19.66 -26.44 -5.16
C PHE A 667 -19.08 -25.67 -6.34
N LEU A 668 -18.54 -24.47 -6.11
CA LEU A 668 -18.03 -23.61 -7.17
C LEU A 668 -16.78 -24.16 -7.84
N ASN A 669 -15.96 -24.97 -7.16
CA ASN A 669 -14.76 -25.59 -7.74
C ASN A 669 -15.04 -26.95 -8.40
N ASP A 670 -16.31 -27.30 -8.66
CA ASP A 670 -16.66 -28.47 -9.47
C ASP A 670 -16.14 -28.27 -10.92
N PRO A 671 -15.38 -29.22 -11.49
CA PRO A 671 -14.80 -29.08 -12.82
C PRO A 671 -15.82 -28.84 -13.94
N ARG A 672 -17.07 -29.28 -13.75
CA ARG A 672 -18.15 -29.03 -14.72
C ARG A 672 -18.50 -27.55 -14.87
N LEU A 673 -18.04 -26.71 -13.96
CA LEU A 673 -18.27 -25.26 -13.98
C LEU A 673 -17.14 -24.48 -14.69
N ASP A 674 -16.03 -25.12 -15.07
CA ASP A 674 -14.85 -24.43 -15.58
C ASP A 674 -15.07 -23.72 -16.93
N GLY A 675 -16.07 -24.16 -17.71
CA GLY A 675 -16.43 -23.55 -19.00
C GLY A 675 -17.33 -22.31 -18.91
N TYR A 676 -17.69 -21.85 -17.70
CA TYR A 676 -18.61 -20.72 -17.52
C TYR A 676 -17.90 -19.53 -16.87
N GLN A 677 -17.83 -18.41 -17.60
CA GLN A 677 -17.08 -17.22 -17.19
C GLN A 677 -17.69 -16.56 -15.95
N ASP A 678 -19.02 -16.57 -15.84
CA ASP A 678 -19.74 -15.94 -14.74
C ASP A 678 -19.51 -16.66 -13.39
N ILE A 679 -19.15 -17.94 -13.40
CA ILE A 679 -18.72 -18.67 -12.20
C ILE A 679 -17.45 -18.07 -11.60
N SER A 680 -16.56 -17.51 -12.41
CA SER A 680 -15.34 -16.86 -11.94
C SER A 680 -15.64 -15.66 -11.04
N VAL A 681 -16.73 -14.92 -11.27
CA VAL A 681 -17.18 -13.85 -10.36
C VAL A 681 -17.48 -14.41 -8.96
N TRP A 682 -18.15 -15.55 -8.90
CA TRP A 682 -18.56 -16.19 -7.65
C TRP A 682 -17.39 -16.89 -6.96
N ARG A 683 -16.48 -17.52 -7.71
CA ARG A 683 -15.22 -18.05 -7.18
C ARG A 683 -14.39 -16.93 -6.56
N GLY A 684 -14.23 -15.82 -7.27
CA GLY A 684 -13.49 -14.65 -6.77
C GLY A 684 -14.09 -14.08 -5.49
N ALA A 685 -15.42 -14.01 -5.42
CA ALA A 685 -16.12 -13.58 -4.20
C ALA A 685 -15.99 -14.60 -3.05
N ALA A 686 -15.97 -15.91 -3.32
CA ALA A 686 -15.71 -16.92 -2.30
C ALA A 686 -14.28 -16.84 -1.77
N ASP A 687 -13.29 -16.66 -2.66
CA ASP A 687 -11.88 -16.55 -2.30
C ASP A 687 -11.58 -15.29 -1.48
N PHE A 688 -12.24 -14.17 -1.81
CA PHE A 688 -12.19 -12.95 -1.00
C PHE A 688 -12.64 -13.22 0.44
N LEU A 689 -13.71 -14.01 0.63
CA LEU A 689 -14.23 -14.33 1.95
C LEU A 689 -13.37 -15.32 2.73
N GLU A 690 -12.67 -16.22 2.03
CA GLU A 690 -11.69 -17.11 2.66
C GLU A 690 -10.38 -16.38 3.01
N GLY A 691 -10.17 -15.19 2.43
CA GLY A 691 -8.97 -14.38 2.65
C GLY A 691 -7.79 -14.78 1.75
N ASP A 692 -8.08 -15.26 0.54
CA ASP A 692 -7.11 -15.54 -0.51
C ASP A 692 -7.17 -14.48 -1.62
N PRO A 693 -6.42 -13.37 -1.48
CA PRO A 693 -6.49 -12.25 -2.43
C PRO A 693 -5.91 -12.59 -3.80
N ALA A 694 -4.99 -13.56 -3.90
CA ALA A 694 -4.37 -13.93 -5.17
C ALA A 694 -5.39 -14.65 -6.06
N SER A 695 -6.01 -15.71 -5.52
CA SER A 695 -7.05 -16.46 -6.23
C SER A 695 -8.28 -15.59 -6.51
N ALA A 696 -8.68 -14.77 -5.53
CA ALA A 696 -9.78 -13.82 -5.71
C ALA A 696 -9.53 -12.88 -6.88
N THR A 697 -8.32 -12.34 -6.99
CA THR A 697 -7.92 -11.45 -8.08
C THR A 697 -8.03 -12.12 -9.43
N THR A 698 -7.44 -13.32 -9.59
CA THR A 698 -7.47 -14.05 -10.87
C THR A 698 -8.90 -14.36 -11.31
N ASN A 699 -9.72 -14.87 -10.39
CA ASN A 699 -11.11 -15.22 -10.67
C ASN A 699 -11.97 -13.98 -10.98
N PHE A 700 -11.75 -12.88 -10.27
CA PHE A 700 -12.44 -11.63 -10.57
C PHE A 700 -12.04 -11.01 -11.90
N ASP A 701 -10.75 -11.01 -12.25
CA ASP A 701 -10.28 -10.51 -13.54
C ASP A 701 -10.94 -11.26 -14.71
N ALA A 702 -11.07 -12.59 -14.58
CA ALA A 702 -11.78 -13.41 -15.57
C ALA A 702 -13.30 -13.17 -15.58
N GLY A 703 -13.88 -12.80 -14.43
CA GLY A 703 -15.33 -12.61 -14.24
C GLY A 703 -15.86 -11.20 -14.52
N ASP A 704 -14.99 -10.17 -14.58
CA ASP A 704 -15.38 -8.76 -14.72
C ASP A 704 -16.36 -8.49 -15.91
N PRO A 705 -16.18 -9.08 -17.11
CA PRO A 705 -17.15 -8.93 -18.22
C PRO A 705 -18.58 -9.34 -17.83
N SER A 706 -18.71 -10.48 -17.14
CA SER A 706 -20.00 -11.01 -16.71
C SER A 706 -20.60 -10.17 -15.56
N LEU A 707 -19.77 -9.69 -14.63
CA LEU A 707 -20.22 -8.86 -13.50
C LEU A 707 -20.84 -7.53 -13.95
N GLN A 708 -20.40 -6.95 -15.08
CA GLN A 708 -20.93 -5.68 -15.61
C GLN A 708 -22.45 -5.74 -15.83
N HIS A 709 -22.97 -6.91 -16.20
CA HIS A 709 -24.35 -7.11 -16.60
C HIS A 709 -25.23 -7.66 -15.47
N TYR A 710 -24.69 -7.89 -14.28
CA TYR A 710 -25.48 -8.42 -13.16
C TYR A 710 -26.49 -7.39 -12.63
N PRO A 711 -27.65 -7.85 -12.10
CA PRO A 711 -28.62 -6.94 -11.51
C PRO A 711 -28.08 -6.27 -10.25
N ALA A 712 -28.56 -5.06 -9.96
CA ALA A 712 -28.14 -4.22 -8.84
C ALA A 712 -28.15 -4.94 -7.47
N SER A 713 -29.11 -5.83 -7.24
CA SER A 713 -29.27 -6.67 -6.04
C SER A 713 -28.04 -7.54 -5.75
N LEU A 714 -27.36 -8.02 -6.80
CA LEU A 714 -26.19 -8.88 -6.71
C LEU A 714 -24.90 -8.11 -6.97
N LYS A 715 -24.91 -7.27 -8.00
CA LYS A 715 -23.75 -6.54 -8.49
C LYS A 715 -23.10 -5.69 -7.40
N ALA A 716 -23.89 -4.98 -6.60
CA ALA A 716 -23.34 -4.11 -5.55
C ALA A 716 -22.57 -4.88 -4.46
N ASN A 717 -23.03 -6.08 -4.08
CA ASN A 717 -22.35 -6.93 -3.11
C ASN A 717 -21.04 -7.49 -3.70
N LEU A 718 -21.09 -7.98 -4.93
CA LEU A 718 -19.93 -8.54 -5.63
C LEU A 718 -18.88 -7.47 -5.93
N LEU A 719 -19.31 -6.26 -6.34
CA LEU A 719 -18.42 -5.12 -6.57
C LEU A 719 -17.69 -4.68 -5.31
N LEU A 720 -18.36 -4.71 -4.14
CA LEU A 720 -17.70 -4.39 -2.89
C LEU A 720 -16.51 -5.33 -2.64
N LYS A 721 -16.68 -6.63 -2.88
CA LYS A 721 -15.63 -7.65 -2.76
C LYS A 721 -14.55 -7.47 -3.83
N ARG A 722 -14.96 -7.26 -5.09
CA ARG A 722 -14.08 -7.02 -6.25
C ARG A 722 -13.16 -5.81 -6.05
N LEU A 723 -13.73 -4.65 -5.73
CA LEU A 723 -13.00 -3.40 -5.56
C LEU A 723 -12.11 -3.44 -4.33
N THR A 724 -12.56 -4.05 -3.23
CA THR A 724 -11.71 -4.25 -2.05
C THR A 724 -10.51 -5.12 -2.40
N THR A 725 -10.72 -6.22 -3.12
CA THR A 725 -9.63 -7.08 -3.61
C THR A 725 -8.66 -6.30 -4.48
N ALA A 726 -9.16 -5.53 -5.45
CA ALA A 726 -8.32 -4.73 -6.35
C ALA A 726 -7.42 -3.74 -5.58
N LEU A 727 -7.98 -3.02 -4.59
CA LEU A 727 -7.19 -2.08 -3.78
C LEU A 727 -6.20 -2.79 -2.86
N ASP A 728 -6.60 -3.90 -2.24
CA ASP A 728 -5.74 -4.66 -1.33
C ASP A 728 -4.57 -5.34 -2.08
N THR A 729 -4.72 -5.62 -3.38
CA THR A 729 -3.66 -6.12 -4.27
C THR A 729 -3.03 -5.06 -5.18
N SER A 730 -3.28 -3.77 -4.91
CA SER A 730 -2.72 -2.63 -5.67
C SER A 730 -3.01 -2.62 -7.18
N LYS A 731 -4.13 -3.21 -7.63
CA LYS A 731 -4.64 -3.15 -9.00
C LYS A 731 -5.52 -1.90 -9.19
N ILE A 732 -4.88 -0.74 -9.15
CA ILE A 732 -5.56 0.56 -9.12
C ILE A 732 -6.31 0.83 -10.42
N GLU A 733 -5.78 0.41 -11.57
CA GLU A 733 -6.36 0.65 -12.89
C GLU A 733 -7.73 0.00 -13.05
N ILE A 734 -7.93 -1.19 -12.46
CA ILE A 734 -9.23 -1.88 -12.53
C ILE A 734 -10.24 -1.20 -11.62
N ALA A 735 -9.82 -0.74 -10.44
CA ALA A 735 -10.68 0.03 -9.55
C ALA A 735 -11.10 1.37 -10.18
N GLN A 736 -10.21 2.01 -10.95
CA GLN A 736 -10.51 3.20 -11.75
C GLN A 736 -11.58 2.93 -12.82
N LYS A 737 -11.39 1.88 -13.62
CA LYS A 737 -12.38 1.47 -14.63
C LYS A 737 -13.75 1.24 -14.01
N TRP A 738 -13.82 0.49 -12.90
CA TRP A 738 -15.08 0.25 -12.20
C TRP A 738 -15.68 1.54 -11.61
N ARG A 739 -14.88 2.47 -11.09
CA ARG A 739 -15.38 3.79 -10.65
C ARG A 739 -16.06 4.55 -11.79
N GLU A 740 -15.44 4.58 -12.97
CA GLU A 740 -15.98 5.25 -14.16
C GLU A 740 -17.28 4.59 -14.62
N ALA A 741 -17.30 3.25 -14.66
CA ALA A 741 -18.49 2.46 -15.00
C ALA A 741 -19.66 2.66 -14.03
N LEU A 742 -19.37 2.98 -12.76
CA LEU A 742 -20.37 3.14 -11.70
C LEU A 742 -20.92 4.56 -11.54
N SER A 743 -20.39 5.54 -12.26
CA SER A 743 -20.65 6.98 -12.07
C SER A 743 -22.13 7.33 -11.90
N GLU A 744 -23.01 6.75 -12.72
CA GLU A 744 -24.47 6.93 -12.58
C GLU A 744 -25.18 5.75 -11.90
N GLU A 745 -24.67 4.53 -12.04
CA GLU A 745 -25.34 3.32 -11.54
C GLU A 745 -25.34 3.23 -10.01
N ILE A 746 -24.34 3.82 -9.33
CA ILE A 746 -24.19 3.73 -7.88
C ILE A 746 -25.41 4.26 -7.10
N LYS A 747 -26.16 5.20 -7.70
CA LYS A 747 -27.41 5.77 -7.13
C LYS A 747 -28.56 4.77 -7.11
N ASN A 748 -28.52 3.75 -7.98
CA ASN A 748 -29.53 2.70 -8.07
C ASN A 748 -29.31 1.58 -7.04
N PHE A 749 -28.17 1.59 -6.35
CA PHE A 749 -27.90 0.63 -5.29
C PHE A 749 -28.56 1.07 -3.97
N GLY A 750 -28.90 0.08 -3.13
CA GLY A 750 -29.46 0.37 -1.82
C GLY A 750 -28.49 1.21 -0.95
N PRO A 751 -28.99 2.06 -0.02
CA PRO A 751 -28.18 3.03 0.73
C PRO A 751 -26.95 2.42 1.43
N ILE A 752 -27.10 1.19 1.96
CA ILE A 752 -26.01 0.45 2.61
C ILE A 752 -24.87 0.16 1.62
N TYR A 753 -25.19 -0.34 0.43
CA TYR A 753 -24.16 -0.66 -0.57
C TYR A 753 -23.56 0.60 -1.19
N GLN A 754 -24.37 1.63 -1.40
CA GLN A 754 -23.89 2.93 -1.84
C GLN A 754 -22.83 3.49 -0.85
N ALA A 755 -23.12 3.45 0.45
CA ALA A 755 -22.17 3.87 1.50
C ALA A 755 -20.88 3.06 1.49
N ARG A 756 -20.99 1.73 1.38
CA ARG A 756 -19.84 0.82 1.39
C ARG A 756 -18.96 0.97 0.16
N LEU A 757 -19.57 1.10 -1.02
CA LEU A 757 -18.85 1.35 -2.27
C LEU A 757 -18.19 2.73 -2.24
N ASN A 758 -18.87 3.77 -1.78
CA ASN A 758 -18.28 5.09 -1.59
C ASN A 758 -17.09 5.06 -0.62
N TYR A 759 -17.15 4.30 0.46
CA TYR A 759 -15.97 4.12 1.33
C TYR A 759 -14.78 3.52 0.57
N VAL A 760 -15.02 2.48 -0.25
CA VAL A 760 -13.95 1.86 -1.07
C VAL A 760 -13.45 2.81 -2.16
N LEU A 761 -14.32 3.60 -2.79
CA LEU A 761 -13.92 4.63 -3.75
C LEU A 761 -13.13 5.77 -3.09
N GLY A 762 -13.45 6.12 -1.85
CA GLY A 762 -12.64 7.05 -1.05
C GLY A 762 -11.23 6.50 -0.80
N ARG A 763 -11.09 5.18 -0.60
CA ARG A 763 -9.77 4.52 -0.51
C ARG A 763 -9.03 4.61 -1.85
N LEU A 764 -9.72 4.38 -2.96
CA LEU A 764 -9.14 4.53 -4.31
C LEU A 764 -8.58 5.94 -4.53
N TYR A 765 -9.36 6.99 -4.25
CA TYR A 765 -8.89 8.38 -4.37
C TYR A 765 -7.67 8.66 -3.46
N ARG A 766 -7.61 8.04 -2.28
CA ARG A 766 -6.45 8.15 -1.39
C ARG A 766 -5.21 7.50 -2.00
N GLU A 767 -5.32 6.32 -2.61
CA GLU A 767 -4.20 5.65 -3.29
C GLU A 767 -3.71 6.45 -4.51
N GLU A 768 -4.62 7.11 -5.22
CA GLU A 768 -4.30 8.03 -6.33
C GLU A 768 -3.68 9.36 -5.88
N LEU A 769 -3.59 9.59 -4.56
CA LEU A 769 -3.19 10.86 -3.95
C LEU A 769 -4.15 12.03 -4.28
N ASP A 770 -5.37 11.74 -4.73
CA ASP A 770 -6.45 12.72 -4.87
C ASP A 770 -7.16 12.93 -3.52
N LEU A 771 -6.45 13.61 -2.63
CA LEU A 771 -6.89 13.78 -1.24
C LEU A 771 -8.16 14.63 -1.11
N GLU A 772 -8.48 15.47 -2.10
CA GLU A 772 -9.69 16.30 -2.08
C GLU A 772 -10.93 15.45 -2.31
N ASN A 773 -10.92 14.61 -3.35
CA ASN A 773 -12.00 13.67 -3.62
C ASN A 773 -12.09 12.55 -2.58
N ALA A 774 -10.95 12.11 -2.02
CA ALA A 774 -10.96 11.17 -0.90
C ALA A 774 -11.72 11.76 0.31
N VAL A 775 -11.41 12.99 0.70
CA VAL A 775 -12.06 13.66 1.83
C VAL A 775 -13.55 13.87 1.58
N SER A 776 -13.94 14.37 0.41
CA SER A 776 -15.35 14.61 0.08
C SER A 776 -16.15 13.30 0.06
N THR A 777 -15.58 12.25 -0.53
CA THR A 777 -16.23 10.93 -0.58
C THR A 777 -16.40 10.34 0.81
N TYR A 778 -15.38 10.42 1.68
CA TYR A 778 -15.52 9.96 3.06
C TYR A 778 -16.53 10.78 3.86
N GLN A 779 -16.62 12.10 3.65
CA GLN A 779 -17.64 12.95 4.28
C GLN A 779 -19.05 12.51 3.89
N ASN A 780 -19.29 12.23 2.61
CA ASN A 780 -20.58 11.71 2.14
C ASN A 780 -20.93 10.37 2.81
N VAL A 781 -19.94 9.51 3.07
CA VAL A 781 -20.14 8.25 3.80
C VAL A 781 -20.57 8.48 5.25
N LEU A 782 -20.11 9.56 5.91
CA LEU A 782 -20.52 9.87 7.28
C LEU A 782 -22.03 10.19 7.38
N GLU A 783 -22.62 10.71 6.30
CA GLU A 783 -24.04 11.08 6.23
C GLU A 783 -24.97 9.92 5.82
N SER A 784 -24.40 8.75 5.50
CA SER A 784 -25.14 7.62 4.91
C SER A 784 -26.00 6.80 5.87
N GLY A 785 -25.76 6.90 7.18
CA GLY A 785 -26.41 6.08 8.21
C GLY A 785 -25.91 4.63 8.34
N ASP A 786 -25.05 4.14 7.42
CA ASP A 786 -24.42 2.81 7.56
C ASP A 786 -23.22 2.86 8.52
N VAL A 787 -23.44 2.39 9.76
CA VAL A 787 -22.43 2.40 10.82
C VAL A 787 -21.12 1.75 10.39
N TRP A 788 -21.18 0.66 9.60
CA TRP A 788 -19.98 -0.06 9.15
C TRP A 788 -19.08 0.83 8.30
N SER A 789 -19.65 1.59 7.36
CA SER A 789 -18.92 2.49 6.47
C SER A 789 -18.51 3.77 7.19
N THR A 790 -19.41 4.34 8.00
CA THR A 790 -19.17 5.59 8.74
C THR A 790 -17.95 5.50 9.65
N VAL A 791 -17.82 4.44 10.47
CA VAL A 791 -16.68 4.32 11.39
C VAL A 791 -15.35 4.18 10.65
N ARG A 792 -15.35 3.49 9.50
CA ARG A 792 -14.17 3.30 8.67
C ARG A 792 -13.78 4.58 7.94
N ALA A 793 -14.75 5.28 7.35
CA ALA A 793 -14.53 6.57 6.70
C ALA A 793 -14.03 7.63 7.69
N GLU A 794 -14.60 7.69 8.90
CA GLU A 794 -14.14 8.61 9.95
C GLU A 794 -12.70 8.30 10.38
N TYR A 795 -12.31 7.03 10.49
CA TYR A 795 -10.91 6.66 10.74
C TYR A 795 -9.98 7.16 9.63
N GLU A 796 -10.34 6.94 8.36
CA GLU A 796 -9.53 7.38 7.22
C GLU A 796 -9.44 8.93 7.16
N LEU A 797 -10.52 9.64 7.49
CA LEU A 797 -10.52 11.10 7.62
C LEU A 797 -9.63 11.60 8.76
N ILE A 798 -9.66 10.96 9.93
CA ILE A 798 -8.77 11.32 11.04
C ILE A 798 -7.32 11.14 10.62
N ASP A 799 -7.00 10.00 10.00
CA ASP A 799 -5.64 9.69 9.58
C ASP A 799 -5.12 10.66 8.51
N LEU A 800 -5.93 10.95 7.49
CA LEU A 800 -5.60 11.90 6.42
C LEU A 800 -5.44 13.32 6.97
N ASN A 801 -6.36 13.79 7.80
CA ASN A 801 -6.27 15.11 8.43
C ASN A 801 -5.06 15.23 9.36
N PHE A 802 -4.71 14.16 10.07
CA PHE A 802 -3.53 14.13 10.92
C PHE A 802 -2.24 14.19 10.09
N GLN A 803 -2.17 13.44 8.98
CA GLN A 803 -1.02 13.47 8.04
C GLN A 803 -0.87 14.84 7.36
N GLN A 804 -1.97 15.54 7.09
CA GLN A 804 -1.97 16.90 6.53
C GLN A 804 -1.80 17.99 7.60
N GLU A 805 -1.57 17.63 8.87
CA GLU A 805 -1.45 18.54 10.01
C GLU A 805 -2.65 19.50 10.18
N THR A 806 -3.83 19.11 9.66
CA THR A 806 -5.04 19.93 9.78
C THR A 806 -5.65 19.80 11.18
N ILE A 807 -5.46 18.63 11.81
CA ILE A 807 -5.81 18.33 13.21
C ILE A 807 -4.58 17.99 14.04
N LYS A 808 -4.62 18.29 15.34
CA LYS A 808 -3.52 17.99 16.28
C LYS A 808 -3.66 16.59 16.88
N VAL A 809 -2.57 16.07 17.47
CA VAL A 809 -2.54 14.76 18.18
C VAL A 809 -3.70 14.62 19.18
N ALA A 810 -3.97 15.64 19.99
CA ALA A 810 -5.04 15.60 20.99
C ALA A 810 -6.45 15.47 20.38
N GLU A 811 -6.68 16.12 19.24
CA GLU A 811 -7.95 16.04 18.52
C GLU A 811 -8.11 14.66 17.86
N ALA A 812 -7.05 14.13 17.24
CA ALA A 812 -7.05 12.78 16.68
C ALA A 812 -7.35 11.71 17.74
N ILE A 813 -6.73 11.80 18.92
CA ILE A 813 -7.02 10.92 20.07
C ILE A 813 -8.51 11.01 20.44
N THR A 814 -9.04 12.23 20.61
CA THR A 814 -10.44 12.44 21.02
C THR A 814 -11.41 11.80 20.03
N ARG A 815 -11.16 11.94 18.72
CA ARG A 815 -12.02 11.34 17.68
C ARG A 815 -11.89 9.81 17.62
N LEU A 816 -10.67 9.28 17.71
CA LEU A 816 -10.43 7.82 17.73
C LEU A 816 -11.00 7.14 18.99
N GLU A 817 -10.99 7.81 20.14
CA GLU A 817 -11.65 7.30 21.35
C GLU A 817 -13.15 7.11 21.14
N ARG A 818 -13.83 8.06 20.48
CA ARG A 818 -15.25 7.92 20.13
C ARG A 818 -15.48 6.72 19.21
N LEU A 819 -14.61 6.55 18.20
CA LEU A 819 -14.67 5.40 17.29
C LEU A 819 -14.53 4.05 18.01
N ARG A 820 -13.67 3.98 19.03
CA ARG A 820 -13.50 2.76 19.85
C ARG A 820 -14.79 2.35 20.59
N PHE A 821 -15.69 3.29 20.88
CA PHE A 821 -17.01 2.98 21.45
C PHE A 821 -18.06 2.71 20.39
N ALA A 822 -17.92 3.27 19.19
CA ALA A 822 -18.84 3.06 18.08
C ALA A 822 -18.73 1.67 17.42
N TRP A 823 -17.56 1.03 17.46
CA TRP A 823 -17.35 -0.29 16.83
C TRP A 823 -16.37 -1.18 17.61
N ARG A 824 -16.71 -2.46 17.77
CA ARG A 824 -15.93 -3.45 18.57
C ARG A 824 -15.98 -4.86 17.97
N GLY A 825 -14.98 -5.67 18.32
CA GLY A 825 -14.96 -7.12 18.16
C GLY A 825 -14.16 -7.67 16.97
N ASP A 826 -13.65 -6.82 16.08
CA ASP A 826 -13.06 -7.26 14.81
C ASP A 826 -11.67 -6.65 14.52
N ALA A 827 -11.21 -6.81 13.28
CA ALA A 827 -9.95 -6.25 12.80
C ALA A 827 -9.90 -4.72 12.86
N PHE A 828 -11.04 -4.05 12.69
CA PHE A 828 -11.12 -2.60 12.72
C PHE A 828 -10.91 -2.06 14.15
N GLU A 829 -11.50 -2.69 15.18
CA GLU A 829 -11.22 -2.31 16.57
C GLU A 829 -9.72 -2.37 16.88
N ARG A 830 -9.03 -3.43 16.42
CA ARG A 830 -7.58 -3.56 16.59
C ARG A 830 -6.80 -2.46 15.87
N LYS A 831 -7.24 -2.06 14.67
CA LYS A 831 -6.63 -0.95 13.92
C LYS A 831 -6.72 0.35 14.72
N VAL A 832 -7.92 0.67 15.24
CA VAL A 832 -8.18 1.86 16.08
C VAL A 832 -7.34 1.83 17.37
N LEU A 833 -7.33 0.71 18.11
CA LEU A 833 -6.59 0.58 19.37
C LEU A 833 -5.08 0.72 19.18
N ASN A 834 -4.52 0.15 18.10
CA ASN A 834 -3.10 0.32 17.80
C ASN A 834 -2.78 1.78 17.49
N ARG A 835 -3.60 2.45 16.67
CA ARG A 835 -3.40 3.86 16.32
C ARG A 835 -3.51 4.77 17.55
N LEU A 836 -4.48 4.52 18.43
CA LEU A 836 -4.60 5.20 19.73
C LEU A 836 -3.35 4.97 20.58
N ALA A 837 -2.85 3.74 20.67
CA ALA A 837 -1.65 3.45 21.42
C ALA A 837 -0.47 4.29 20.92
N ASP A 838 -0.25 4.37 19.61
CA ASP A 838 0.81 5.17 19.02
C ASP A 838 0.67 6.67 19.32
N LEU A 839 -0.55 7.21 19.22
CA LEU A 839 -0.79 8.62 19.50
C LEU A 839 -0.64 8.96 20.98
N TYR A 840 -1.08 8.08 21.89
CA TYR A 840 -0.83 8.27 23.33
C TYR A 840 0.65 8.24 23.64
N MET A 841 1.41 7.33 23.03
CA MET A 841 2.86 7.25 23.21
C MET A 841 3.55 8.53 22.72
N ALA A 842 3.17 9.03 21.55
CA ALA A 842 3.70 10.30 21.02
C ALA A 842 3.38 11.52 21.91
N LYS A 843 2.28 11.47 22.67
CA LYS A 843 1.88 12.51 23.63
C LYS A 843 2.51 12.33 25.02
N GLY A 844 3.24 11.24 25.28
CA GLY A 844 3.76 10.89 26.60
C GLY A 844 2.71 10.30 27.56
N GLU A 845 1.54 9.92 27.06
CA GLU A 845 0.46 9.28 27.83
C GLU A 845 0.63 7.75 27.89
N TYR A 846 1.78 7.30 28.39
CA TYR A 846 2.20 5.88 28.41
C TYR A 846 1.15 4.91 28.98
N ARG A 847 0.46 5.30 30.06
CA ARG A 847 -0.57 4.49 30.71
C ARG A 847 -1.73 4.17 29.76
N ASN A 848 -2.21 5.17 29.03
CA ASN A 848 -3.32 5.02 28.09
C ASN A 848 -2.88 4.18 26.89
N GLY A 849 -1.67 4.40 26.39
CA GLY A 849 -1.09 3.61 25.30
C GLY A 849 -0.94 2.13 25.63
N LEU A 850 -0.36 1.80 26.80
CA LEU A 850 -0.22 0.43 27.26
C LEU A 850 -1.58 -0.25 27.54
N ASN A 851 -2.57 0.50 28.06
CA ASN A 851 -3.92 -0.03 28.27
C ASN A 851 -4.63 -0.32 26.94
N ALA A 852 -4.48 0.51 25.92
CA ALA A 852 -5.02 0.22 24.59
C ALA A 852 -4.43 -1.07 24.01
N LEU A 853 -3.11 -1.28 24.13
CA LEU A 853 -2.46 -2.53 23.71
C LEU A 853 -2.89 -3.74 24.55
N LYS A 854 -3.08 -3.56 25.87
CA LYS A 854 -3.58 -4.61 26.77
C LYS A 854 -4.97 -5.11 26.36
N VAL A 855 -5.85 -4.22 25.90
CA VAL A 855 -7.17 -4.60 25.36
C VAL A 855 -7.01 -5.50 24.13
N ILE A 856 -6.06 -5.20 23.22
CA ILE A 856 -5.78 -6.06 22.06
C ILE A 856 -5.33 -7.46 22.52
N VAL A 857 -4.42 -7.53 23.49
CA VAL A 857 -3.91 -8.80 24.01
C VAL A 857 -5.00 -9.63 24.66
N GLY A 858 -5.87 -8.99 25.46
CA GLY A 858 -6.95 -9.64 26.20
C GLY A 858 -8.12 -10.09 25.33
N ASN A 859 -8.58 -9.25 24.39
CA ASN A 859 -9.76 -9.53 23.59
C ASN A 859 -9.46 -10.42 22.35
N PHE A 860 -8.20 -10.48 21.90
CA PHE A 860 -7.82 -11.22 20.68
C PHE A 860 -6.67 -12.23 20.90
N PRO A 861 -6.74 -13.11 21.91
CA PRO A 861 -5.58 -13.92 22.35
C PRO A 861 -5.06 -14.90 21.28
N LYS A 862 -5.93 -15.39 20.38
CA LYS A 862 -5.57 -16.32 19.31
C LYS A 862 -5.04 -15.63 18.04
N HIS A 863 -5.17 -14.30 17.93
CA HIS A 863 -4.80 -13.56 16.72
C HIS A 863 -3.32 -13.14 16.73
N SER A 864 -2.66 -13.15 15.58
CA SER A 864 -1.23 -12.77 15.44
C SER A 864 -0.91 -11.36 15.99
N ALA A 865 -1.84 -10.42 15.79
CA ALA A 865 -1.78 -9.07 16.34
C ALA A 865 -1.63 -9.01 17.87
N SER A 866 -2.15 -9.99 18.63
CA SER A 866 -1.98 -10.03 20.09
C SER A 866 -0.52 -10.25 20.47
N LYS A 867 0.19 -11.14 19.76
CA LYS A 867 1.65 -11.33 19.95
C LYS A 867 2.43 -10.05 19.64
N LYS A 868 2.08 -9.35 18.54
CA LYS A 868 2.69 -8.06 18.16
C LYS A 868 2.44 -6.98 19.21
N ALA A 869 1.19 -6.86 19.71
CA ALA A 869 0.83 -5.92 20.75
C ALA A 869 1.56 -6.21 22.08
N ALA A 870 1.63 -7.48 22.49
CA ALA A 870 2.37 -7.89 23.68
C ALA A 870 3.87 -7.59 23.58
N GLN A 871 4.47 -7.78 22.40
CA GLN A 871 5.87 -7.42 22.16
C GLN A 871 6.06 -5.90 22.23
N LYS A 872 5.19 -5.13 21.56
CA LYS A 872 5.20 -3.66 21.61
C LYS A 872 5.08 -3.13 23.04
N MET A 873 4.22 -3.73 23.87
CA MET A 873 4.12 -3.40 25.30
C MET A 873 5.45 -3.63 26.03
N LYS A 874 6.11 -4.77 25.81
CA LYS A 874 7.43 -5.06 26.42
C LYS A 874 8.49 -4.05 25.97
N ASP A 875 8.50 -3.68 24.69
CA ASP A 875 9.47 -2.74 24.14
C ASP A 875 9.26 -1.32 24.70
N ILE A 876 8.00 -0.87 24.80
CA ILE A 876 7.65 0.39 25.48
C ILE A 876 8.10 0.36 26.94
N PHE A 877 7.81 -0.73 27.66
CA PHE A 877 8.18 -0.86 29.07
C PHE A 877 9.70 -0.87 29.26
N ARG A 878 10.45 -1.50 28.34
CA ARG A 878 11.91 -1.43 28.31
C ARG A 878 12.40 0.00 28.14
N LYS A 879 11.89 0.73 27.14
CA LYS A 879 12.29 2.11 26.87
C LYS A 879 12.06 3.04 28.05
N LEU A 880 10.93 2.88 28.72
CA LEU A 880 10.60 3.62 29.95
C LEU A 880 11.64 3.40 31.04
N TYR A 881 11.87 2.14 31.45
CA TYR A 881 12.59 1.89 32.70
C TYR A 881 14.07 1.53 32.54
N ILE A 882 14.51 1.14 31.34
CA ILE A 882 15.92 0.85 31.04
C ILE A 882 16.56 1.99 30.25
N ASP A 883 15.91 2.43 29.17
CA ASP A 883 16.48 3.41 28.23
C ASP A 883 16.29 4.87 28.68
N GLY A 884 15.59 5.09 29.81
CA GLY A 884 15.52 6.38 30.49
C GLY A 884 14.32 7.24 30.15
N GLU A 885 13.39 6.80 29.29
CA GLU A 885 12.21 7.62 28.97
C GLU A 885 11.33 7.94 30.19
N ALA A 886 11.36 7.10 31.24
CA ALA A 886 10.66 7.36 32.49
C ALA A 886 11.25 8.53 33.30
N ASP A 887 12.42 9.07 32.94
CA ASP A 887 12.97 10.28 33.56
C ASP A 887 12.16 11.53 33.22
N ASN A 888 11.38 11.49 32.13
CA ASN A 888 10.51 12.59 31.69
C ASN A 888 9.15 12.61 32.40
N ILE A 889 8.85 11.65 33.28
CA ILE A 889 7.61 11.59 34.06
C ILE A 889 7.90 11.64 35.56
N SER A 890 6.94 12.09 36.36
CA SER A 890 7.14 12.16 37.80
C SER A 890 7.41 10.75 38.39
N PRO A 891 8.31 10.61 39.38
CA PRO A 891 8.67 9.28 39.89
C PRO A 891 7.49 8.50 40.47
N LEU A 892 6.51 9.18 41.07
CA LEU A 892 5.28 8.54 41.54
C LEU A 892 4.44 7.98 40.38
N ARG A 893 4.35 8.70 39.25
CA ARG A 893 3.68 8.19 38.04
C ARG A 893 4.45 7.01 37.44
N ALA A 894 5.79 7.07 37.43
CA ALA A 894 6.63 5.96 37.00
C ALA A 894 6.41 4.71 37.87
N LEU A 895 6.28 4.85 39.19
CA LEU A 895 5.97 3.74 40.09
C LEU A 895 4.56 3.18 39.83
N ALA A 896 3.54 4.03 39.75
CA ALA A 896 2.17 3.60 39.47
C ALA A 896 2.05 2.85 38.13
N LEU A 897 2.73 3.35 37.09
CA LEU A 897 2.80 2.70 35.78
C LEU A 897 3.53 1.35 35.85
N TYR A 898 4.59 1.26 36.66
CA TYR A 898 5.32 0.03 36.85
C TYR A 898 4.44 -1.03 37.53
N ASP A 899 3.72 -0.65 38.58
CA ASP A 899 2.84 -1.56 39.32
C ASP A 899 1.69 -2.09 38.46
N GLU A 900 1.06 -1.23 37.66
CA GLU A 900 -0.05 -1.61 36.76
C GLU A 900 0.40 -2.61 35.67
N PHE A 901 1.64 -2.47 35.19
CA PHE A 901 2.20 -3.27 34.10
C PHE A 901 3.37 -4.17 34.53
N ARG A 902 3.47 -4.51 35.83
CA ARG A 902 4.57 -5.31 36.41
C ARG A 902 4.80 -6.66 35.73
N VAL A 903 3.75 -7.21 35.10
CA VAL A 903 3.82 -8.45 34.32
C VAL A 903 4.72 -8.33 33.09
N LEU A 904 4.99 -7.12 32.61
CA LEU A 904 5.89 -6.86 31.48
C LEU A 904 7.38 -6.90 31.87
N THR A 905 7.71 -6.94 33.16
CA THR A 905 9.10 -7.01 33.64
C THR A 905 9.75 -8.33 33.19
N PRO A 906 10.80 -8.30 32.35
CA PRO A 906 11.48 -9.50 31.87
C PRO A 906 12.06 -10.34 33.00
N ALA A 907 12.20 -11.66 32.80
CA ALA A 907 12.98 -12.48 33.73
C ALA A 907 14.49 -12.22 33.60
N GLY A 908 15.25 -12.51 34.66
CA GLY A 908 16.71 -12.42 34.65
C GLY A 908 17.28 -10.99 34.74
N PRO A 909 18.54 -10.80 34.35
CA PRO A 909 19.30 -9.56 34.64
C PRO A 909 18.67 -8.27 34.11
N LYS A 910 18.01 -8.31 32.94
CA LYS A 910 17.35 -7.12 32.36
C LYS A 910 16.20 -6.63 33.22
N GLY A 911 15.36 -7.54 33.73
CA GLY A 911 14.28 -7.16 34.64
C GLY A 911 14.80 -6.72 36.01
N ASN A 912 15.93 -7.28 36.45
CA ASN A 912 16.57 -6.86 37.69
C ASN A 912 17.08 -5.41 37.60
N LEU A 913 17.76 -5.08 36.50
CA LEU A 913 18.23 -3.73 36.21
C LEU A 913 17.08 -2.73 36.13
N MET A 914 15.96 -3.13 35.53
CA MET A 914 14.75 -2.31 35.43
C MET A 914 14.22 -1.88 36.81
N ILE A 915 14.15 -2.83 37.75
CA ILE A 915 13.71 -2.58 39.13
C ILE A 915 14.70 -1.68 39.87
N GLN A 916 16.00 -1.90 39.69
CA GLN A 916 17.04 -1.07 40.30
C GLN A 916 16.98 0.38 39.80
N LYS A 917 16.83 0.59 38.48
CA LYS A 917 16.65 1.93 37.90
C LYS A 917 15.38 2.62 38.39
N LEU A 918 14.30 1.87 38.63
CA LEU A 918 13.10 2.43 39.26
C LEU A 918 13.39 2.90 40.69
N ALA A 919 14.07 2.08 41.50
CA ALA A 919 14.46 2.45 42.86
C ALA A 919 15.39 3.68 42.88
N GLU A 920 16.39 3.74 42.01
CA GLU A 920 17.29 4.89 41.85
C GLU A 920 16.51 6.19 41.58
N ARG A 921 15.48 6.13 40.73
CA ARG A 921 14.63 7.30 40.42
C ARG A 921 13.80 7.74 41.62
N LEU A 922 13.30 6.81 42.43
CA LEU A 922 12.60 7.12 43.68
C LEU A 922 13.53 7.81 44.68
N ILE A 923 14.78 7.38 44.78
CA ILE A 923 15.80 7.98 45.67
C ILE A 923 16.14 9.42 45.26
N LYS A 924 16.15 9.73 43.96
CA LYS A 924 16.41 11.10 43.45
C LYS A 924 15.39 12.14 43.90
N VAL A 925 14.17 11.71 44.23
CA VAL A 925 13.10 12.59 44.76
C VAL A 925 12.75 12.30 46.21
N ASP A 926 13.70 11.71 46.95
CA ASP A 926 13.60 11.43 48.39
C ASP A 926 12.47 10.46 48.80
N LEU A 927 11.99 9.63 47.87
CA LEU A 927 11.03 8.55 48.16
C LEU A 927 11.76 7.28 48.63
N LEU A 928 12.54 7.39 49.72
CA LEU A 928 13.44 6.35 50.22
C LEU A 928 12.71 5.09 50.69
N ASP A 929 11.55 5.24 51.34
CA ASP A 929 10.74 4.09 51.78
C ASP A 929 10.26 3.25 50.60
N LYS A 930 9.77 3.91 49.55
CA LYS A 930 9.29 3.24 48.33
C LYS A 930 10.44 2.58 47.56
N ALA A 931 11.59 3.23 47.48
CA ALA A 931 12.79 2.61 46.92
C ALA A 931 13.19 1.35 47.70
N SER A 932 13.13 1.44 49.04
CA SER A 932 13.42 0.32 49.93
C SER A 932 12.44 -0.85 49.75
N ASP A 933 11.15 -0.58 49.62
CA ASP A 933 10.11 -1.59 49.36
C ASP A 933 10.39 -2.35 48.05
N VAL A 934 10.69 -1.60 46.98
CA VAL A 934 10.94 -2.13 45.64
C VAL A 934 12.18 -3.04 45.63
N LEU A 935 13.30 -2.61 46.23
CA LEU A 935 14.52 -3.42 46.31
C LEU A 935 14.38 -4.60 47.28
N SER A 936 13.69 -4.44 48.41
CA SER A 936 13.41 -5.53 49.35
C SER A 936 12.64 -6.66 48.68
N HIS A 937 11.61 -6.31 47.89
CA HIS A 937 10.86 -7.28 47.10
C HIS A 937 11.74 -8.00 46.07
N GLN A 938 12.65 -7.27 45.40
CA GLN A 938 13.60 -7.86 44.45
C GLN A 938 14.52 -8.89 45.12
N ILE A 939 15.11 -8.53 46.26
CA ILE A 939 15.99 -9.38 47.07
C ILE A 939 15.28 -10.67 47.49
N LYS A 940 14.02 -10.56 47.93
CA LYS A 940 13.25 -11.69 48.45
C LYS A 940 12.82 -12.67 47.37
N PHE A 941 12.46 -12.18 46.17
CA PHE A 941 11.73 -13.00 45.19
C PHE A 941 12.43 -13.17 43.83
N ARG A 942 13.47 -12.42 43.50
CA ARG A 942 14.04 -12.40 42.13
C ARG A 942 15.53 -12.67 42.04
N ILE A 943 16.35 -12.13 42.95
CA ILE A 943 17.81 -12.20 42.87
C ILE A 943 18.40 -13.16 43.90
N LYS A 944 19.53 -13.78 43.53
CA LYS A 944 20.26 -14.76 44.36
C LYS A 944 21.77 -14.53 44.21
N GLY A 945 22.56 -15.19 45.05
CA GLY A 945 24.02 -15.15 44.96
C GLY A 945 24.62 -13.77 45.23
N GLU A 946 25.71 -13.46 44.53
CA GLU A 946 26.42 -12.19 44.60
C GLU A 946 25.53 -10.97 44.30
N GLU A 947 24.66 -11.06 43.29
CA GLU A 947 23.73 -9.96 42.93
C GLU A 947 22.80 -9.62 44.11
N ARG A 948 22.34 -10.64 44.86
CA ARG A 948 21.51 -10.44 46.06
C ARG A 948 22.26 -9.67 47.13
N ALA A 949 23.53 -10.00 47.36
CA ALA A 949 24.35 -9.29 48.33
C ALA A 949 24.62 -7.85 47.89
N ALA A 950 24.98 -7.62 46.62
CA ALA A 950 25.24 -6.30 46.07
C ALA A 950 24.02 -5.37 46.18
N VAL A 951 22.83 -5.84 45.77
CA VAL A 951 21.59 -5.07 45.88
C VAL A 951 21.18 -4.89 47.35
N GLY A 952 21.43 -5.88 48.20
CA GLY A 952 21.26 -5.77 49.64
C GLY A 952 22.13 -4.71 50.29
N THR A 953 23.37 -4.55 49.83
CA THR A 953 24.28 -3.45 50.23
C THR A 953 23.68 -2.10 49.85
N LYS A 954 23.13 -1.96 48.63
CA LYS A 954 22.42 -0.74 48.20
C LYS A 954 21.18 -0.47 49.06
N LEU A 955 20.36 -1.48 49.35
CA LEU A 955 19.19 -1.36 50.23
C LEU A 955 19.60 -0.89 51.63
N ALA A 956 20.67 -1.46 52.21
CA ALA A 956 21.15 -1.08 53.52
C ALA A 956 21.61 0.39 53.56
N LEU A 957 22.30 0.86 52.50
CA LEU A 957 22.65 2.26 52.37
C LEU A 957 21.41 3.17 52.33
N ILE A 958 20.40 2.80 51.54
CA ILE A 958 19.16 3.58 51.43
C ILE A 958 18.46 3.69 52.78
N ARG A 959 18.39 2.60 53.54
CA ARG A 959 17.83 2.59 54.91
C ARG A 959 18.64 3.46 55.86
N LEU A 960 19.97 3.47 55.77
CA LEU A 960 20.81 4.40 56.54
C LEU A 960 20.51 5.86 56.21
N ILE A 961 20.37 6.20 54.93
CA ILE A 961 20.00 7.57 54.50
C ILE A 961 18.62 7.94 55.06
N ALA A 962 17.69 6.98 55.11
CA ALA A 962 16.36 7.14 55.71
C ALA A 962 16.35 7.15 57.25
N ARG A 963 17.52 7.19 57.91
CA ARG A 963 17.69 7.14 59.38
C ARG A 963 17.13 5.86 60.03
N ASP A 964 17.20 4.74 59.32
CA ASP A 964 16.82 3.41 59.79
C ASP A 964 18.07 2.48 59.89
N PRO A 965 18.91 2.65 60.92
CA PRO A 965 20.13 1.85 61.08
C PRO A 965 19.83 0.37 61.38
N GLN A 966 18.78 0.09 62.13
CA GLN A 966 18.37 -1.28 62.44
C GLN A 966 17.89 -2.01 61.18
N GLY A 967 17.11 -1.35 60.34
CA GLY A 967 16.72 -1.89 59.05
C GLY A 967 17.89 -2.03 58.09
N ALA A 968 18.91 -1.18 58.13
CA ALA A 968 20.13 -1.35 57.36
C ALA A 968 20.89 -2.63 57.74
N LEU A 969 21.07 -2.88 59.04
CA LEU A 969 21.65 -4.13 59.54
C LEU A 969 20.83 -5.35 59.12
N THR A 970 19.50 -5.24 59.19
CA THR A 970 18.57 -6.28 58.73
C THR A 970 18.74 -6.56 57.23
N ALA A 971 18.84 -5.52 56.40
CA ALA A 971 19.04 -5.66 54.97
C ALA A 971 20.39 -6.33 54.63
N LEU A 972 21.46 -6.01 55.36
CA LEU A 972 22.75 -6.69 55.22
C LEU A 972 22.61 -8.17 55.61
N ARG A 973 22.05 -8.49 56.78
CA ARG A 973 21.86 -9.86 57.24
C ARG A 973 21.02 -10.68 56.26
N ASP A 974 19.88 -10.16 55.85
CA ASP A 974 18.92 -10.86 54.98
C ASP A 974 19.45 -11.00 53.53
N SER A 975 20.51 -10.29 53.17
CA SER A 975 21.19 -10.40 51.87
C SER A 975 22.57 -11.06 51.96
N PHE A 976 22.88 -11.74 53.07
CA PHE A 976 24.15 -12.42 53.26
C PHE A 976 24.43 -13.46 52.15
N PHE A 977 25.67 -13.48 51.67
CA PHE A 977 26.20 -14.47 50.75
C PHE A 977 27.69 -14.65 51.03
N PRO A 978 28.22 -15.88 51.08
CA PRO A 978 29.64 -16.14 51.34
C PRO A 978 30.53 -15.83 50.12
N ASN A 979 31.83 -15.65 50.36
CA ASN A 979 32.87 -15.49 49.32
C ASN A 979 32.59 -14.33 48.36
N LEU A 980 32.22 -13.17 48.90
CA LEU A 980 31.95 -12.00 48.06
C LEU A 980 33.26 -11.37 47.60
N PRO A 981 33.26 -10.67 46.45
CA PRO A 981 34.36 -9.79 46.09
C PRO A 981 34.68 -8.79 47.21
N LEU A 982 35.97 -8.60 47.48
CA LEU A 982 36.48 -7.73 48.58
C LEU A 982 35.82 -6.36 48.60
N ASN A 983 35.63 -5.72 47.44
CA ASN A 983 34.97 -4.42 47.36
C ASN A 983 33.52 -4.42 47.90
N ILE A 984 32.75 -5.49 47.66
CA ILE A 984 31.38 -5.62 48.19
C ILE A 984 31.42 -5.92 49.69
N GLU A 985 32.34 -6.76 50.14
CA GLU A 985 32.50 -7.06 51.57
C GLU A 985 32.89 -5.82 52.37
N ASP A 986 33.88 -5.07 51.89
CA ASP A 986 34.32 -3.82 52.50
C ASP A 986 33.17 -2.82 52.55
N ASP A 987 32.37 -2.73 51.48
CA ASP A 987 31.25 -1.82 51.45
C ASP A 987 30.15 -2.20 52.45
N ARG A 988 29.89 -3.50 52.59
CA ARG A 988 28.95 -4.03 53.60
C ARG A 988 29.48 -3.79 55.01
N ARG A 989 30.79 -3.95 55.22
CA ARG A 989 31.47 -3.74 56.50
C ARG A 989 31.41 -2.27 56.93
N ARG A 990 31.70 -1.34 56.02
CA ARG A 990 31.61 0.11 56.26
C ARG A 990 30.18 0.57 56.55
N ILE A 991 29.19 0.10 55.79
CA ILE A 991 27.76 0.35 56.08
C ILE A 991 27.39 -0.20 57.46
N ARG A 992 27.83 -1.42 57.79
CA ARG A 992 27.58 -2.03 59.10
C ARG A 992 28.19 -1.20 60.22
N ALA A 993 29.46 -0.80 60.10
CA ALA A 993 30.13 0.07 61.07
C ALA A 993 29.35 1.37 61.29
N LYS A 994 28.91 2.02 60.21
CA LYS A 994 28.07 3.22 60.31
C LYS A 994 26.74 2.94 61.02
N ALA A 995 26.08 1.83 60.71
CA ALA A 995 24.81 1.45 61.34
C ALA A 995 24.95 1.16 62.85
N GLU A 996 25.96 0.39 63.25
CA GLU A 996 26.23 0.08 64.67
C GLU A 996 26.58 1.37 65.45
N PHE A 997 27.32 2.29 64.82
CA PHE A 997 27.62 3.60 65.40
C PHE A 997 26.38 4.48 65.60
N GLU A 998 25.44 4.48 64.65
CA GLU A 998 24.14 5.17 64.81
C GLU A 998 23.24 4.52 65.88
N LEU A 999 23.50 3.25 66.23
CA LEU A 999 22.86 2.56 67.36
C LEU A 999 23.61 2.74 68.69
N GLY A 1000 24.67 3.57 68.73
CA GLY A 1000 25.45 3.85 69.94
C GLY A 1000 26.53 2.80 70.27
N LYS A 1001 26.82 1.86 69.36
CA LYS A 1001 27.86 0.83 69.55
C LYS A 1001 29.16 1.25 68.89
N THR A 1002 29.81 2.25 69.48
CA THR A 1002 31.02 2.86 68.93
C THR A 1002 32.18 1.88 68.80
N GLU A 1003 32.44 1.06 69.83
CA GLU A 1003 33.57 0.12 69.83
C GLU A 1003 33.42 -0.93 68.72
N ASP A 1004 32.22 -1.49 68.56
CA ASP A 1004 31.90 -2.44 67.49
C ASP A 1004 32.10 -1.80 66.11
N ALA A 1005 31.70 -0.54 65.94
CA ALA A 1005 31.86 0.19 64.68
C ALA A 1005 33.34 0.38 64.32
N ILE A 1006 34.19 0.77 65.27
CA ILE A 1006 35.64 0.90 65.05
C ILE A 1006 36.29 -0.46 64.78
N ALA A 1007 35.90 -1.49 65.53
CA ALA A 1007 36.39 -2.86 65.33
C ALA A 1007 36.05 -3.38 63.92
N LEU A 1008 34.84 -3.09 63.42
CA LEU A 1008 34.44 -3.42 62.05
C LEU A 1008 35.31 -2.72 60.99
N LEU A 1009 35.90 -1.56 61.30
CA LEU A 1009 36.79 -0.86 60.36
C LEU A 1009 38.24 -1.32 60.50
N ALA A 1010 38.61 -2.15 61.47
CA ALA A 1010 39.99 -2.58 61.64
C ALA A 1010 40.54 -3.25 60.37
N GLY A 1011 41.75 -2.84 59.95
CA GLY A 1011 42.44 -3.36 58.77
C GLY A 1011 42.05 -2.74 57.41
N ASP A 1012 40.97 -1.97 57.31
CA ASP A 1012 40.54 -1.32 56.05
C ASP A 1012 41.25 0.04 55.84
N THR A 1013 42.43 0.08 55.24
CA THR A 1013 43.20 1.35 55.07
C THR A 1013 42.69 2.25 53.93
N SER A 1014 41.47 2.03 53.43
CA SER A 1014 40.88 2.88 52.39
C SER A 1014 40.53 4.28 52.91
N ARG A 1015 40.49 5.23 51.98
CA ARG A 1015 40.05 6.60 52.25
C ARG A 1015 38.63 6.65 52.81
N GLU A 1016 37.73 5.81 52.33
CA GLU A 1016 36.33 5.76 52.80
C GLU A 1016 36.21 5.26 54.24
N ALA A 1017 37.00 4.25 54.61
CA ALA A 1017 37.05 3.79 56.00
C ALA A 1017 37.68 4.84 56.92
N ASP A 1018 38.74 5.53 56.47
CA ASP A 1018 39.33 6.63 57.22
C ASP A 1018 38.37 7.82 57.38
N GLN A 1019 37.59 8.18 56.34
CA GLN A 1019 36.53 9.20 56.47
C GLN A 1019 35.49 8.82 57.53
N LEU A 1020 35.11 7.54 57.59
CA LEU A 1020 34.18 7.05 58.60
C LEU A 1020 34.82 7.03 60.00
N ARG A 1021 36.07 6.58 60.14
CA ARG A 1021 36.82 6.60 61.40
C ARG A 1021 36.99 8.01 61.92
N SER A 1022 37.41 8.96 61.08
CA SER A 1022 37.62 10.34 61.49
C SER A 1022 36.32 10.93 62.01
N ALA A 1023 35.21 10.69 61.31
CA ALA A 1023 33.89 11.16 61.74
C ALA A 1023 33.42 10.50 63.05
N ILE A 1024 33.71 9.21 63.26
CA ILE A 1024 33.42 8.51 64.53
C ILE A 1024 34.26 9.11 65.66
N TYR A 1025 35.60 9.16 65.54
CA TYR A 1025 36.48 9.68 66.58
C TYR A 1025 36.20 11.14 66.91
N PHE A 1026 35.91 11.96 65.89
CA PHE A 1026 35.57 13.36 66.09
C PHE A 1026 34.24 13.53 66.87
N ARG A 1027 33.22 12.73 66.57
CA ARG A 1027 31.93 12.78 67.29
C ARG A 1027 32.04 12.27 68.73
N GLU A 1028 32.86 11.25 68.96
CA GLU A 1028 33.13 10.67 70.28
C GLU A 1028 34.17 11.46 71.08
N ARG A 1029 34.65 12.60 70.53
CA ARG A 1029 35.66 13.48 71.14
C ARG A 1029 37.01 12.82 71.41
N ASN A 1030 37.34 11.77 70.66
CA ASN A 1030 38.66 11.14 70.69
C ASN A 1030 39.61 11.85 69.72
N TRP A 1031 40.05 13.05 70.12
CA TRP A 1031 40.84 13.95 69.27
C TRP A 1031 42.20 13.35 68.87
N GLY A 1032 42.86 12.64 69.78
CA GLY A 1032 44.16 12.02 69.50
C GLY A 1032 44.12 10.99 68.36
N GLU A 1033 43.08 10.14 68.33
CA GLU A 1033 42.90 9.22 67.21
C GLU A 1033 42.37 9.92 65.95
N ALA A 1034 41.52 10.94 66.09
CA ALA A 1034 41.06 11.74 64.96
C ALA A 1034 42.22 12.42 64.21
N VAL A 1035 43.21 12.96 64.94
CA VAL A 1035 44.44 13.56 64.37
C VAL A 1035 45.16 12.57 63.46
N LYS A 1036 45.41 11.34 63.94
CA LYS A 1036 46.12 10.30 63.17
C LYS A 1036 45.39 9.96 61.88
N VAL A 1037 44.06 9.89 61.93
CA VAL A 1037 43.23 9.56 60.77
C VAL A 1037 43.18 10.73 59.77
N TYR A 1038 43.01 11.97 60.24
CA TYR A 1038 43.01 13.13 59.34
C TYR A 1038 44.36 13.33 58.65
N GLN A 1039 45.47 13.11 59.36
CA GLN A 1039 46.80 13.12 58.76
C GLN A 1039 46.89 12.15 57.57
N ARG A 1040 46.40 10.91 57.72
CA ARG A 1040 46.31 9.96 56.59
C ARG A 1040 45.40 10.43 55.46
N LEU A 1041 44.25 11.03 55.78
CA LEU A 1041 43.28 11.49 54.78
C LEU A 1041 43.79 12.68 53.95
N VAL A 1042 44.59 13.54 54.57
CA VAL A 1042 45.22 14.69 53.91
C VAL A 1042 46.39 14.23 53.03
N GLY A 1043 47.20 13.27 53.51
CA GLY A 1043 48.27 12.66 52.74
C GLY A 1043 49.58 13.45 52.79
N ASP A 1044 50.25 13.59 51.64
CA ASP A 1044 51.50 14.35 51.50
C ASP A 1044 51.21 15.84 51.21
N PRO A 1045 52.10 16.77 51.63
CA PRO A 1045 51.94 18.18 51.37
C PRO A 1045 51.97 18.49 49.86
N PRO A 1046 51.25 19.53 49.41
CA PRO A 1046 51.24 19.91 47.99
C PRO A 1046 52.64 20.35 47.53
N ASP A 1047 52.98 20.06 46.27
CA ASP A 1047 54.20 20.57 45.64
C ASP A 1047 54.31 22.10 45.77
N LYS A 1048 55.53 22.62 45.92
CA LYS A 1048 55.78 24.07 46.04
C LYS A 1048 55.09 24.85 44.92
N GLY A 1049 54.16 25.73 45.30
CA GLY A 1049 53.42 26.62 44.39
C GLY A 1049 52.08 26.09 43.87
N LYS A 1050 51.68 24.85 44.21
CA LYS A 1050 50.34 24.33 43.89
C LYS A 1050 49.34 24.59 45.03
N THR A 1051 48.11 24.93 44.66
CA THR A 1051 47.00 25.12 45.61
C THR A 1051 46.33 23.79 45.95
N ILE A 1052 45.82 23.68 47.18
CA ILE A 1052 45.07 22.50 47.65
C ILE A 1052 43.62 22.55 47.13
N ASN A 1053 43.07 21.40 46.72
CA ASN A 1053 41.66 21.33 46.31
C ASN A 1053 40.69 21.52 47.51
N GLU A 1054 39.45 21.90 47.24
CA GLU A 1054 38.51 22.26 48.32
C GLU A 1054 38.30 21.14 49.35
N ASP A 1055 38.17 19.88 48.91
CA ASP A 1055 37.93 18.73 49.79
C ASP A 1055 39.13 18.41 50.70
N LEU A 1056 40.36 18.45 50.16
CA LEU A 1056 41.58 18.28 50.93
C LEU A 1056 41.80 19.46 51.88
N GLY A 1057 41.47 20.69 51.44
CA GLY A 1057 41.58 21.87 52.29
C GLY A 1057 40.65 21.80 53.50
N ARG A 1058 39.40 21.37 53.29
CA ARG A 1058 38.46 21.09 54.40
C ARG A 1058 38.98 20.00 55.32
N THR A 1059 39.56 18.93 54.77
CA THR A 1059 40.12 17.82 55.58
C THR A 1059 41.33 18.30 56.40
N ALA A 1060 42.21 19.14 55.84
CA ALA A 1060 43.35 19.74 56.52
C ALA A 1060 42.92 20.72 57.61
N LEU A 1061 41.85 21.49 57.39
CA LEU A 1061 41.23 22.31 58.43
C LEU A 1061 40.72 21.46 59.61
N LEU A 1062 40.05 20.35 59.33
CA LEU A 1062 39.59 19.43 60.37
C LEU A 1062 40.76 18.77 61.12
N TRP A 1063 41.88 18.53 60.43
CA TRP A 1063 43.12 18.09 61.08
C TRP A 1063 43.64 19.15 62.05
N ALA A 1064 43.73 20.41 61.64
CA ALA A 1064 44.14 21.52 62.51
C ALA A 1064 43.23 21.65 63.73
N VAL A 1065 41.91 21.57 63.53
CA VAL A 1065 40.93 21.59 64.62
C VAL A 1065 41.17 20.43 65.60
N ALA A 1066 41.37 19.21 65.09
CA ALA A 1066 41.61 18.05 65.92
C ALA A 1066 42.91 18.19 66.73
N LEU A 1067 43.99 18.69 66.12
CA LEU A 1067 45.26 18.97 66.80
C LEU A 1067 45.09 20.01 67.92
N ARG A 1068 44.38 21.10 67.63
CA ARG A 1068 44.11 22.17 68.58
C ARG A 1068 43.25 21.69 69.75
N LEU A 1069 42.21 20.89 69.49
CA LEU A 1069 41.39 20.28 70.54
C LEU A 1069 42.16 19.21 71.35
N ASN A 1070 43.15 18.56 70.73
CA ASN A 1070 44.06 17.63 71.39
C ASN A 1070 45.22 18.33 72.14
N ARG A 1071 45.34 19.66 72.03
CA ARG A 1071 46.44 20.48 72.58
C ARG A 1071 47.82 20.08 72.06
N ASP A 1072 47.89 19.69 70.79
CA ASP A 1072 49.13 19.31 70.11
C ASP A 1072 49.70 20.48 69.30
N GLU A 1073 50.39 21.40 69.99
CA GLU A 1073 50.98 22.61 69.41
C GLU A 1073 52.14 22.33 68.46
N ASP A 1074 52.88 21.23 68.68
CA ASP A 1074 53.95 20.79 67.80
C ASP A 1074 53.38 20.30 66.46
N GLY A 1075 52.32 19.49 66.51
CA GLY A 1075 51.60 19.06 65.33
C GLY A 1075 50.94 20.20 64.56
N LEU A 1076 50.39 21.22 65.27
CA LEU A 1076 49.84 22.43 64.63
C LEU A 1076 50.90 23.21 63.87
N ARG A 1077 52.07 23.45 64.50
CA ARG A 1077 53.22 24.10 63.85
C ARG A 1077 53.61 23.36 62.58
N GLN A 1078 53.78 22.04 62.67
CA GLN A 1078 54.17 21.21 61.55
C GLN A 1078 53.12 21.24 60.42
N LEU A 1079 51.83 21.16 60.76
CA LEU A 1079 50.74 21.27 59.79
C LEU A 1079 50.75 22.63 59.09
N TYR A 1080 50.89 23.72 59.83
CA TYR A 1080 50.92 25.07 59.28
C TYR A 1080 52.12 25.31 58.36
N GLU A 1081 53.30 24.84 58.73
CA GLU A 1081 54.51 24.95 57.89
C GLU A 1081 54.39 24.16 56.59
N LEU A 1082 53.90 22.92 56.65
CA LEU A 1082 53.84 22.03 55.49
C LEU A 1082 52.68 22.35 54.54
N TYR A 1083 51.51 22.74 55.07
CA TYR A 1083 50.28 22.90 54.27
C TYR A 1083 49.85 24.36 54.11
N GLY A 1084 50.26 25.27 54.99
CA GLY A 1084 49.90 26.69 54.95
C GLY A 1084 50.13 27.37 53.59
N PRO A 1085 51.30 27.21 52.93
CA PRO A 1085 51.55 27.79 51.62
C PRO A 1085 50.55 27.35 50.53
N GLY A 1086 50.14 26.07 50.54
CA GLY A 1086 49.16 25.53 49.60
C GLY A 1086 47.70 25.85 49.96
N MET A 1087 47.43 26.13 51.25
CA MET A 1087 46.11 26.49 51.78
C MET A 1087 45.68 27.91 51.45
N ARG A 1088 46.62 28.85 51.23
CA ARG A 1088 46.33 30.27 50.92
C ARG A 1088 45.42 30.49 49.70
N GLY A 1089 45.39 29.54 48.77
CA GLY A 1089 44.49 29.56 47.61
C GLY A 1089 43.15 28.86 47.81
N SER A 1090 42.86 28.33 48.99
CA SER A 1090 41.64 27.57 49.28
C SER A 1090 40.53 28.45 49.88
N PRO A 1091 39.23 28.10 49.70
CA PRO A 1091 38.13 28.82 50.32
C PRO A 1091 38.15 28.87 51.85
N VAL A 1092 38.90 27.95 52.48
CA VAL A 1092 39.02 27.81 53.94
C VAL A 1092 40.31 28.39 54.50
N ALA A 1093 41.12 29.08 53.67
CA ALA A 1093 42.43 29.62 54.04
C ALA A 1093 42.40 30.45 55.33
N ALA A 1094 41.51 31.44 55.41
CA ALA A 1094 41.43 32.34 56.57
C ALA A 1094 41.07 31.61 57.88
N THR A 1095 40.23 30.57 57.79
CA THR A 1095 39.86 29.76 58.98
C THR A 1095 40.98 28.80 59.35
N PHE A 1096 41.68 28.24 58.36
CA PHE A 1096 42.85 27.41 58.59
C PHE A 1096 43.96 28.21 59.26
N ASP A 1097 44.30 29.38 58.74
CA ASP A 1097 45.33 30.26 59.32
C ASP A 1097 44.96 30.62 60.76
N TYR A 1098 43.71 30.98 61.03
CA TYR A 1098 43.25 31.29 62.39
C TYR A 1098 43.39 30.13 63.40
N ILE A 1099 43.22 28.88 62.96
CA ILE A 1099 43.23 27.71 63.85
C ILE A 1099 44.62 27.06 63.93
N ALA A 1100 45.37 27.07 62.82
CA ALA A 1100 46.65 26.38 62.68
C ALA A 1100 47.85 27.27 63.08
N GLN A 1101 47.67 28.59 63.16
CA GLN A 1101 48.76 29.49 63.54
C GLN A 1101 49.13 29.30 65.03
N PRO A 1102 50.42 29.13 65.36
CA PRO A 1102 50.88 28.98 66.75
C PRO A 1102 50.68 30.28 67.53
N GLU A 1103 50.09 30.22 68.72
CA GLU A 1103 49.90 31.40 69.58
C GLU A 1103 50.95 31.49 70.68
N ASP A 1104 51.65 32.62 70.75
CA ASP A 1104 52.42 33.03 71.93
C ASP A 1104 51.47 33.68 72.96
N GLY A 1105 50.69 32.87 73.68
CA GLY A 1105 50.09 33.26 74.97
C GLY A 1105 48.74 33.99 75.00
N GLY A 1106 47.92 33.94 73.95
CA GLY A 1106 46.53 34.46 73.95
C GLY A 1106 45.47 33.37 74.15
N GLY A 1107 44.37 33.66 74.86
CA GLY A 1107 43.35 32.66 75.20
C GLY A 1107 42.48 32.22 74.01
N PHE A 1108 42.69 30.99 73.55
CA PHE A 1108 41.80 30.28 72.62
C PHE A 1108 40.52 29.81 73.34
N ASP A 1109 39.34 30.22 72.89
CA ASP A 1109 38.04 29.74 73.41
C ASP A 1109 37.54 28.51 72.61
N PRO A 1110 37.61 27.29 73.19
CA PRO A 1110 37.19 26.06 72.52
C PRO A 1110 35.70 26.01 72.20
N GLY A 1111 34.86 26.77 72.92
CA GLY A 1111 33.40 26.74 72.76
C GLY A 1111 32.93 27.37 71.44
N SER A 1112 33.61 28.44 71.01
CA SER A 1112 33.29 29.17 69.78
C SER A 1112 33.52 28.36 68.49
N ILE A 1113 34.46 27.41 68.51
CA ILE A 1113 34.80 26.53 67.39
C ILE A 1113 33.90 25.30 67.34
N GLN A 1114 33.54 24.73 68.49
CA GLN A 1114 32.56 23.64 68.53
C GLN A 1114 31.21 24.09 67.95
N GLN A 1115 30.71 25.29 68.26
CA GLN A 1115 29.47 25.80 67.65
C GLN A 1115 29.58 26.11 66.14
N ARG A 1116 30.79 26.42 65.63
CA ARG A 1116 31.01 26.66 64.19
C ARG A 1116 31.26 25.37 63.39
N ILE A 1117 31.63 24.28 64.05
CA ILE A 1117 31.96 22.99 63.43
C ILE A 1117 30.91 21.90 63.69
N SER A 1118 30.10 22.03 64.76
CA SER A 1118 29.20 20.95 65.22
C SER A 1118 28.06 20.61 64.27
N ASP A 1119 27.69 21.47 63.33
CA ASP A 1119 26.43 21.30 62.60
C ASP A 1119 26.51 20.69 61.20
N VAL A 1120 27.60 20.79 60.44
CA VAL A 1120 27.53 20.38 59.01
C VAL A 1120 28.90 19.95 58.45
N ASP A 1121 29.04 18.66 58.07
CA ASP A 1121 29.49 18.23 56.72
C ASP A 1121 30.12 16.82 56.69
N GLN A 1122 30.81 16.33 57.72
CA GLN A 1122 31.65 15.12 57.55
C GLN A 1122 30.89 13.81 57.28
N PHE A 1123 29.86 13.52 58.07
CA PHE A 1123 29.01 12.35 57.83
C PHE A 1123 28.15 12.52 56.58
N GLN A 1124 27.71 13.73 56.29
CA GLN A 1124 27.00 14.02 55.04
C GLN A 1124 27.91 13.85 53.83
N ALA A 1125 29.19 14.22 53.92
CA ALA A 1125 30.20 14.03 52.88
C ALA A 1125 30.50 12.54 52.66
N PHE A 1126 30.69 11.77 53.73
CA PHE A 1126 30.76 10.31 53.64
C PHE A 1126 29.51 9.76 52.94
N MET A 1127 28.31 10.06 53.45
CA MET A 1127 27.06 9.53 52.89
C MET A 1127 26.79 10.01 51.46
N LYS A 1128 27.18 11.24 51.10
CA LYS A 1128 27.07 11.81 49.75
C LYS A 1128 28.02 11.10 48.79
N ASN A 1129 29.30 11.01 49.12
CA ASN A 1129 30.30 10.31 48.30
C ASN A 1129 29.93 8.83 48.13
N TYR A 1130 29.47 8.22 49.22
CA TYR A 1130 29.08 6.81 49.23
C TYR A 1130 27.78 6.57 48.44
N ARG A 1131 26.81 7.48 48.54
CA ARG A 1131 25.58 7.50 47.72
C ARG A 1131 25.93 7.64 46.24
N GLU A 1132 26.77 8.59 45.87
CA GLU A 1132 27.19 8.80 44.48
C GLU A 1132 27.92 7.56 43.95
N ARG A 1133 28.85 6.99 44.71
CA ARG A 1133 29.61 5.80 44.31
C ARG A 1133 28.73 4.56 44.17
N LEU A 1134 27.86 4.26 45.15
CA LEU A 1134 27.07 3.02 45.17
C LEU A 1134 25.78 3.08 44.35
N LEU A 1135 25.15 4.25 44.22
CA LEU A 1135 23.95 4.40 43.40
C LEU A 1135 24.28 4.66 41.93
N ASN A 1136 25.42 5.30 41.61
CA ASN A 1136 25.80 5.53 40.20
C ASN A 1136 26.70 4.42 39.62
N SER A 1137 27.22 3.51 40.45
CA SER A 1137 27.89 2.30 39.94
C SER A 1137 26.84 1.34 39.36
N SER A 1138 26.69 1.40 38.04
CA SER A 1138 25.97 0.39 37.29
C SER A 1138 26.70 -0.95 37.44
N VAL A 1139 26.06 -1.92 38.09
CA VAL A 1139 26.49 -3.32 38.12
C VAL A 1139 26.26 -3.87 36.72
N GLY A 1140 27.20 -3.63 35.80
CA GLY A 1140 27.00 -3.93 34.38
C GLY A 1140 28.19 -3.74 33.44
N LYS A 1141 29.33 -3.22 33.89
CA LYS A 1141 30.58 -3.26 33.11
C LYS A 1141 31.60 -4.14 33.82
N ALA A 1142 31.55 -5.45 33.55
CA ALA A 1142 32.75 -6.25 33.59
C ALA A 1142 33.71 -5.69 32.51
N LYS A 1143 34.59 -4.75 32.90
CA LYS A 1143 35.80 -4.51 32.12
C LYS A 1143 36.56 -5.83 32.16
N GLY A 1144 36.66 -6.50 31.01
CA GLY A 1144 37.59 -7.61 30.86
C GLY A 1144 38.96 -7.16 31.36
N SER A 1145 39.50 -7.91 32.31
CA SER A 1145 40.87 -7.80 32.77
C SER A 1145 41.79 -7.90 31.56
N ALA A 1146 42.40 -6.78 31.17
CA ALA A 1146 43.57 -6.80 30.31
C ALA A 1146 44.70 -7.52 31.07
N PRO A 1147 45.34 -8.55 30.50
CA PRO A 1147 46.51 -9.13 31.13
C PRO A 1147 47.66 -8.12 31.10
N ALA A 1148 48.41 -8.08 32.21
CA ALA A 1148 49.60 -7.28 32.38
C ALA A 1148 50.61 -7.54 31.25
N GLN A 1149 51.17 -6.46 30.71
CA GLN A 1149 52.32 -6.46 29.82
C GLN A 1149 53.52 -7.05 30.58
N THR A 1150 54.06 -8.16 30.09
CA THR A 1150 55.45 -8.54 30.33
C THR A 1150 56.27 -8.18 29.11
N SER A 1151 57.29 -7.34 29.34
CA SER A 1151 58.31 -6.95 28.37
C SER A 1151 59.21 -8.14 28.01
N SER A 1152 59.30 -8.47 26.72
CA SER A 1152 60.47 -9.12 26.13
C SER A 1152 60.52 -8.76 24.64
N GLY A 1153 61.59 -8.10 24.21
CA GLY A 1153 61.93 -7.95 22.80
C GLY A 1153 62.47 -9.26 22.25
N ASP A 1154 62.13 -9.62 21.00
CA ASP A 1154 63.00 -9.41 19.84
C ASP A 1154 62.35 -9.92 18.53
N ALA A 1155 62.77 -9.31 17.41
CA ALA A 1155 62.88 -9.81 16.03
C ALA A 1155 61.65 -10.28 15.18
N SER A 1156 61.41 -9.48 14.13
CA SER A 1156 61.09 -9.81 12.71
C SER A 1156 60.16 -10.98 12.32
N THR A 1157 59.08 -10.67 11.58
CA THR A 1157 58.95 -10.88 10.12
C THR A 1157 57.52 -10.62 9.60
N SER A 1158 57.46 -10.25 8.32
CA SER A 1158 56.33 -10.02 7.41
C SER A 1158 55.29 -11.16 7.33
N THR A 1159 54.00 -10.86 7.11
CA THR A 1159 53.29 -10.96 5.80
C THR A 1159 51.77 -10.79 5.95
N SER A 1160 51.19 -10.32 4.85
CA SER A 1160 49.79 -10.09 4.51
C SER A 1160 48.84 -11.31 4.60
N GLY A 1161 47.58 -11.03 4.89
CA GLY A 1161 46.40 -11.87 4.66
C GLY A 1161 45.13 -11.10 4.94
#